data_AF-A0A6A6PBZ6-F1
#
_entry.id   AF-A0A6A6PBZ6-F1
#
_cell.length_a   1.000
_cell.length_b   1.000
_cell.length_c   1.000
_cell.angle_alpha   90.00
_cell.angle_beta   90.00
_cell.angle_gamma   90.00
#
_symmetry.space_group_name_H-M   'P 1'
#
loop_
_entity.id
_entity.type
_entity.pdbx_description
1 polymer ?
#
loop_
_entity_poly.entity_id
_entity_poly.type
_entity_poly.pdbx_seq_one_letter_code
_entity_poly.pdbx_strand_id
1 'polypeptide(L)'
;MTDTPSTPTWGGSTTTPSDRPASHKSAGSSRAPSHSSSKNQKAKATSEATPLLTDTDGAPRYDDPAESSSSEIGDDVEQRRRSPAASALLRSIRRSSSPGDPAAAAKLRARPGHRWASLIALLLLCVAAVLIMVLVFFAPEVAREYAEQAPSFTATSLSIESVTGTGVRARVKGDFVMDAGRVKRKPVRDLGRAATWIASEVETKATEVRVRLPEYGDEVVGAAQVPPIKVSVRNGKVTHVDFVTELEPGELDGIRQVADDWVKGNLDQLEVYGEADVRLKSGIFSLPTQSISQAVVFQGNTLPAMPAYNIEKINIHEKDLPDGYKGMVADVALSVANDFPVDIVIPGLGFAILVDNCLPNDPYIMVADAITSPVHVHPFSPAKIDVAGTVRRLPDDLVTACPGSKDSPLDTLLGNYINGGDTTIYVRGSDPPDADTPQWITDLITDVTVPVPLPGHSFEGLVRNFSLADVHFSLPNPLAEPGTPEAQPRVSGLVKVLVALPEEMNFPLDVDRVRADADIFYKGDKLGELNLSKWQKANSTRVGPGEEGDGDSDGPALLVESKVKDVPLKITDGDVFSDVFQALLSGSGPVKLHIKADVDVEMRTALGTFAVRRIPAKGVVPVKPLPSDPHSPDFDIPSLLSPSVGNLSIVDTTRTSITLAADFNFTNPTNYSASVPYIDFHILCNDTLLGYARTPEPLEIGPGRNRYLKVEAVWDPVASGGEEARSVGRELLSRYLSGFNTSLTVKTHEGTIPACPELGRALSAFEVTLPAPRLQIPPPEGDGGDGDGDGGDNPDQPSDPDDPDDPADPDDPVPAPPHDAPHFIQSTEIHLLTSTALFTLYSPLGTTTLYITSMNATAFYRGDPVGHIERFDAPFAVPPGRSDTPRLPVSWSPGSVGYEAVKKALGGSLKLQAKAEVGVRVGEWREWVWFVGRGIGAKVRL
;
A
#
# COMPACT_ATOMS: atom_id res chain seq x y z
N MET A 1 -14.07 -9.64 -41.43
CA MET A 1 -12.88 -8.92 -40.93
C MET A 1 -13.04 -8.82 -39.41
N THR A 2 -13.12 -9.90 -38.63
CA THR A 2 -12.26 -11.11 -38.60
C THR A 2 -10.79 -10.74 -38.43
N ASP A 3 -10.31 -10.75 -37.19
CA ASP A 3 -9.50 -11.87 -36.68
C ASP A 3 -9.60 -11.98 -35.15
N THR A 4 -9.49 -13.21 -34.64
CA THR A 4 -9.40 -13.56 -33.21
C THR A 4 -8.12 -14.36 -32.97
N PRO A 5 -7.49 -14.20 -31.78
CA PRO A 5 -6.63 -15.26 -31.25
C PRO A 5 -6.97 -15.65 -29.80
N SER A 6 -7.40 -16.90 -29.65
CA SER A 6 -7.08 -17.86 -28.57
C SER A 6 -6.72 -17.38 -27.16
N THR A 7 -7.50 -17.86 -26.17
CA THR A 7 -7.04 -18.11 -24.80
C THR A 7 -5.99 -19.23 -24.72
N PRO A 8 -5.06 -19.17 -23.75
CA PRO A 8 -4.26 -20.33 -23.32
C PRO A 8 -4.64 -20.80 -21.90
N THR A 9 -4.83 -22.11 -21.71
CA THR A 9 -5.09 -22.74 -20.40
C THR A 9 -3.86 -23.51 -19.91
N TRP A 10 -3.24 -23.05 -18.82
CA TRP A 10 -2.28 -23.81 -17.99
C TRP A 10 -2.62 -23.50 -16.52
N GLY A 11 -2.46 -24.40 -15.55
CA GLY A 11 -1.74 -25.67 -15.57
C GLY A 11 -0.61 -25.61 -14.54
N GLY A 12 -0.93 -25.91 -13.28
CA GLY A 12 -0.04 -25.63 -12.14
C GLY A 12 1.19 -26.54 -12.05
N SER A 13 2.31 -25.97 -11.59
CA SER A 13 3.51 -26.70 -11.18
C SER A 13 4.24 -25.95 -10.06
N THR A 14 4.79 -26.70 -9.10
CA THR A 14 5.55 -26.19 -7.95
C THR A 14 6.80 -25.39 -8.36
N THR A 15 7.09 -24.30 -7.65
CA THR A 15 8.23 -23.42 -7.88
C THR A 15 9.48 -23.88 -7.11
N THR A 16 10.54 -24.22 -7.85
CA THR A 16 11.91 -24.38 -7.32
C THR A 16 12.81 -23.23 -7.80
N PRO A 17 13.57 -22.54 -6.93
CA PRO A 17 14.43 -21.43 -7.35
C PRO A 17 15.88 -21.84 -7.62
N SER A 18 16.32 -21.76 -8.89
CA SER A 18 17.73 -21.51 -9.26
C SER A 18 17.85 -21.10 -10.73
N ASP A 19 18.34 -19.90 -11.03
CA ASP A 19 19.71 -19.75 -11.56
C ASP A 19 20.12 -18.29 -11.80
N ARG A 20 21.44 -18.09 -11.87
CA ARG A 20 22.14 -16.80 -11.85
C ARG A 20 22.38 -16.26 -13.27
N PRO A 21 22.07 -14.99 -13.59
CA PRO A 21 22.27 -14.46 -14.94
C PRO A 21 23.74 -14.26 -15.30
N ALA A 22 24.11 -14.62 -16.53
CA ALA A 22 25.47 -14.47 -17.07
C ALA A 22 25.69 -13.11 -17.76
N SER A 23 26.95 -12.67 -17.84
CA SER A 23 27.31 -11.34 -18.36
C SER A 23 27.42 -11.29 -19.89
N HIS A 24 26.77 -10.28 -20.49
CA HIS A 24 26.89 -9.97 -21.93
C HIS A 24 28.07 -9.04 -22.23
N LYS A 25 28.71 -9.27 -23.39
CA LYS A 25 29.80 -8.43 -23.93
C LYS A 25 29.25 -7.45 -24.96
N SER A 26 29.79 -6.23 -24.97
CA SER A 26 29.65 -5.25 -26.07
C SER A 26 30.96 -5.15 -26.88
N ALA A 27 30.89 -4.69 -28.13
CA ALA A 27 32.05 -4.66 -29.03
C ALA A 27 31.99 -3.55 -30.10
N GLY A 28 33.14 -2.92 -30.37
CA GLY A 28 33.36 -1.96 -31.48
C GLY A 28 32.93 -0.51 -31.20
N SER A 29 33.48 0.52 -31.87
CA SER A 29 34.64 0.52 -32.79
C SER A 29 35.19 1.94 -33.05
N SER A 30 36.54 2.08 -33.06
CA SER A 30 37.32 3.24 -33.57
C SER A 30 37.15 4.59 -32.82
N ARG A 31 38.07 5.58 -32.87
CA ARG A 31 39.23 5.84 -33.75
C ARG A 31 40.32 6.65 -32.99
N ALA A 32 41.61 6.45 -33.31
CA ALA A 32 42.77 7.15 -32.72
C ALA A 32 43.33 8.25 -33.68
N PRO A 33 44.36 9.10 -33.36
CA PRO A 33 45.67 8.79 -32.75
C PRO A 33 46.00 9.71 -31.51
N SER A 34 47.21 9.87 -30.93
CA SER A 34 48.60 9.52 -31.33
C SER A 34 49.61 9.49 -30.14
N HIS A 35 50.68 8.66 -30.24
CA HIS A 35 51.95 8.67 -29.45
C HIS A 35 51.87 8.48 -27.91
N SER A 36 52.84 7.88 -27.20
CA SER A 36 54.02 7.04 -27.54
C SER A 36 54.42 6.26 -26.27
N SER A 37 54.30 4.93 -26.19
CA SER A 37 55.31 3.90 -26.54
C SER A 37 56.67 4.04 -25.80
N SER A 38 57.28 3.02 -25.20
CA SER A 38 57.00 1.55 -25.11
C SER A 38 57.83 0.93 -23.95
N LYS A 39 57.39 -0.09 -23.18
CA LYS A 39 57.25 -1.53 -23.50
C LYS A 39 58.61 -2.22 -23.83
N ASN A 40 58.88 -3.50 -23.52
CA ASN A 40 58.01 -4.70 -23.48
C ASN A 40 58.63 -5.80 -22.54
N GLN A 41 57.86 -6.57 -21.74
CA GLN A 41 57.18 -7.88 -22.01
C GLN A 41 58.08 -9.16 -22.01
N LYS A 42 57.73 -10.19 -21.20
CA LYS A 42 57.02 -11.48 -21.52
C LYS A 42 57.84 -12.53 -22.31
N ALA A 43 57.60 -13.84 -22.23
CA ALA A 43 56.94 -14.72 -21.23
C ALA A 43 57.03 -16.21 -21.72
N LYS A 44 56.45 -17.13 -20.93
CA LYS A 44 55.83 -18.42 -21.33
C LYS A 44 56.72 -19.65 -21.63
N ALA A 45 56.45 -20.69 -20.83
CA ALA A 45 55.98 -22.03 -21.25
C ALA A 45 56.94 -23.18 -21.67
N THR A 46 56.64 -24.33 -21.04
CA THR A 46 56.59 -25.72 -21.56
C THR A 46 57.83 -26.59 -21.75
N SER A 47 57.65 -27.85 -21.28
CA SER A 47 58.15 -29.16 -21.78
C SER A 47 59.65 -29.52 -21.74
N GLU A 48 59.93 -30.44 -20.81
CA GLU A 48 60.64 -31.73 -21.02
C GLU A 48 62.18 -31.81 -21.25
N ALA A 49 62.67 -33.02 -20.97
CA ALA A 49 63.92 -33.65 -21.43
C ALA A 49 65.29 -33.00 -21.07
N THR A 50 65.84 -33.47 -19.94
CA THR A 50 67.26 -33.88 -19.80
C THR A 50 67.77 -34.71 -21.01
N PRO A 51 69.09 -34.80 -21.33
CA PRO A 51 70.19 -34.89 -20.33
C PRO A 51 71.62 -34.35 -20.70
N LEU A 52 72.53 -34.48 -19.71
CA LEU A 52 73.99 -34.80 -19.79
C LEU A 52 75.06 -33.78 -20.26
N LEU A 53 75.86 -33.32 -19.26
CA LEU A 53 77.35 -33.26 -19.16
C LEU A 53 78.26 -32.42 -20.10
N THR A 54 79.21 -31.70 -19.45
CA THR A 54 80.63 -31.41 -19.84
C THR A 54 80.91 -30.50 -21.06
N ASP A 55 82.00 -29.69 -21.12
CA ASP A 55 83.07 -29.39 -20.13
C ASP A 55 83.76 -28.00 -20.30
N THR A 56 84.49 -27.59 -19.26
CA THR A 56 85.61 -26.61 -19.11
C THR A 56 86.00 -25.51 -20.12
N ASP A 57 86.32 -24.34 -19.53
CA ASP A 57 87.46 -23.40 -19.78
C ASP A 57 87.49 -22.37 -20.94
N GLY A 58 88.03 -21.18 -20.62
CA GLY A 58 88.54 -20.19 -21.59
C GLY A 58 88.42 -18.70 -21.21
N ALA A 59 89.35 -18.14 -20.41
CA ALA A 59 89.45 -16.68 -20.13
C ALA A 59 90.65 -16.03 -20.85
N PRO A 60 90.58 -14.73 -21.18
CA PRO A 60 91.41 -13.70 -20.48
C PRO A 60 90.59 -12.42 -20.16
N ARG A 61 90.93 -11.54 -19.19
CA ARG A 61 92.16 -10.74 -18.95
C ARG A 61 92.40 -9.73 -20.11
N TYR A 62 92.65 -8.43 -19.91
CA TYR A 62 93.05 -7.58 -18.76
C TYR A 62 92.19 -6.27 -18.79
N ASP A 63 92.42 -5.11 -18.13
CA ASP A 63 93.49 -4.56 -17.26
C ASP A 63 92.93 -3.48 -16.28
N ASP A 64 93.79 -2.86 -15.47
CA ASP A 64 93.54 -1.75 -14.50
C ASP A 64 94.47 -0.55 -14.79
N PRO A 65 94.32 0.67 -14.19
CA PRO A 65 95.27 1.03 -13.09
C PRO A 65 94.88 2.16 -12.09
N ALA A 66 95.44 2.06 -10.86
CA ALA A 66 96.05 3.14 -10.03
C ALA A 66 95.17 4.33 -9.53
N GLU A 67 95.42 4.99 -8.39
CA GLU A 67 96.34 4.86 -7.23
C GLU A 67 95.66 5.60 -6.03
N SER A 68 96.08 5.62 -4.75
CA SER A 68 97.43 5.63 -4.17
C SER A 68 97.48 5.16 -2.68
N SER A 69 98.67 4.71 -2.23
CA SER A 69 99.31 4.81 -0.88
C SER A 69 98.46 4.86 0.42
N SER A 70 98.82 4.25 1.56
CA SER A 70 100.05 3.54 2.05
C SER A 70 99.69 2.88 3.41
N SER A 71 99.95 1.59 3.68
CA SER A 71 101.23 0.96 4.14
C SER A 71 101.71 1.42 5.54
N GLU A 72 102.41 0.64 6.39
CA GLU A 72 103.47 -0.36 6.15
C GLU A 72 103.56 -1.52 7.20
N ILE A 73 104.11 -2.67 6.77
CA ILE A 73 105.21 -3.53 7.37
C ILE A 73 105.18 -3.86 8.90
N GLY A 74 105.52 -5.08 9.37
CA GLY A 74 105.92 -6.33 8.70
C GLY A 74 106.68 -7.33 9.62
N ASP A 75 107.05 -8.48 9.05
CA ASP A 75 108.17 -9.41 9.35
C ASP A 75 108.44 -10.00 10.77
N ASP A 76 108.13 -11.30 10.88
CA ASP A 76 109.03 -12.43 11.24
C ASP A 76 109.52 -12.78 12.68
N VAL A 77 109.94 -14.05 12.83
CA VAL A 77 110.87 -14.66 13.83
C VAL A 77 110.43 -15.06 15.27
N GLU A 78 110.66 -16.37 15.55
CA GLU A 78 110.94 -17.13 16.80
C GLU A 78 110.05 -17.22 18.08
N GLN A 79 109.62 -18.47 18.32
CA GLN A 79 109.72 -19.28 19.57
C GLN A 79 108.97 -18.95 20.90
N ARG A 80 108.19 -19.97 21.34
CA ARG A 80 107.84 -20.36 22.74
C ARG A 80 107.05 -19.32 23.57
N ARG A 81 105.88 -19.65 24.13
CA ARG A 81 105.54 -20.86 24.92
C ARG A 81 104.07 -21.26 24.75
N ARG A 82 103.74 -22.56 24.91
CA ARG A 82 102.37 -23.05 25.18
C ARG A 82 102.38 -24.06 26.34
N SER A 83 101.37 -24.01 27.19
CA SER A 83 101.20 -24.81 28.41
C SER A 83 100.56 -26.20 28.14
N PRO A 84 100.59 -27.15 29.09
CA PRO A 84 100.59 -28.58 28.75
C PRO A 84 99.25 -29.30 29.01
N ALA A 85 98.45 -29.51 27.96
CA ALA A 85 97.34 -30.48 27.97
C ALA A 85 97.22 -31.27 26.64
N ALA A 86 97.21 -30.57 25.50
CA ALA A 86 97.05 -31.18 24.18
C ALA A 86 98.28 -31.97 23.66
N SER A 87 99.42 -31.97 24.37
CA SER A 87 100.71 -32.48 23.89
C SER A 87 101.06 -33.91 24.30
N ALA A 88 100.12 -34.62 24.95
CA ALA A 88 100.27 -36.01 25.39
C ALA A 88 99.86 -37.04 24.31
N LEU A 89 98.73 -36.81 23.62
CA LEU A 89 98.14 -37.80 22.70
C LEU A 89 98.86 -37.92 21.35
N LEU A 90 99.49 -36.85 20.84
CA LEU A 90 100.25 -36.90 19.58
C LEU A 90 101.63 -37.55 19.69
N ARG A 91 102.00 -38.10 20.87
CA ARG A 91 103.34 -38.66 21.14
C ARG A 91 103.41 -40.19 21.12
N SER A 92 102.29 -40.89 20.98
CA SER A 92 102.21 -42.37 21.00
C SER A 92 102.19 -43.03 19.63
N ILE A 93 101.81 -42.32 18.56
CA ILE A 93 101.56 -42.91 17.23
C ILE A 93 102.76 -42.79 16.27
N ARG A 94 103.80 -42.01 16.62
CA ARG A 94 104.96 -41.77 15.74
C ARG A 94 106.31 -42.21 16.33
N ARG A 95 106.49 -43.53 16.51
CA ARG A 95 107.80 -44.21 16.56
C ARG A 95 107.69 -45.73 16.37
N SER A 96 107.65 -46.17 15.12
CA SER A 96 108.26 -47.47 14.78
C SER A 96 109.78 -47.29 14.74
N SER A 97 110.50 -48.19 15.42
CA SER A 97 111.89 -48.60 15.20
C SER A 97 112.86 -47.60 14.54
N SER A 98 113.90 -47.21 15.28
CA SER A 98 115.25 -47.15 14.71
C SER A 98 115.81 -48.59 14.64
N PRO A 99 116.35 -49.04 13.50
CA PRO A 99 117.17 -50.25 13.42
C PRO A 99 118.47 -49.99 12.64
N GLY A 100 119.64 -49.98 13.30
CA GLY A 100 120.87 -49.64 12.57
C GLY A 100 122.18 -49.50 13.35
N ASP A 101 122.49 -50.44 14.24
CA ASP A 101 123.86 -50.97 14.34
C ASP A 101 123.71 -52.48 14.04
N PRO A 102 124.41 -53.01 13.03
CA PRO A 102 125.76 -53.50 13.28
C PRO A 102 126.79 -53.12 12.20
N ALA A 103 128.07 -53.36 12.51
CA ALA A 103 129.21 -52.89 11.73
C ALA A 103 129.43 -53.59 10.37
N ALA A 104 130.11 -52.85 9.48
CA ALA A 104 130.58 -53.24 8.15
C ALA A 104 129.50 -53.53 7.09
N ALA A 105 129.93 -53.62 5.83
CA ALA A 105 129.07 -53.43 4.68
C ALA A 105 128.37 -54.71 4.16
N ALA A 106 127.19 -54.47 3.61
CA ALA A 106 126.54 -55.19 2.50
C ALA A 106 125.65 -56.44 2.76
N LYS A 107 124.46 -56.36 2.15
CA LYS A 107 123.71 -57.40 1.40
C LYS A 107 122.84 -58.45 2.14
N LEU A 108 121.64 -58.58 1.54
CA LEU A 108 120.88 -59.81 1.20
C LEU A 108 119.68 -60.29 2.05
N ARG A 109 118.49 -60.12 1.42
CA ARG A 109 117.31 -61.04 1.37
C ARG A 109 116.30 -61.08 2.54
N ALA A 110 115.08 -61.48 2.16
CA ALA A 110 113.84 -61.54 2.95
C ALA A 110 112.85 -62.56 2.32
N ARG A 111 111.78 -62.95 3.04
CA ARG A 111 110.42 -63.33 2.54
C ARG A 111 109.44 -63.54 3.75
N PRO A 112 108.09 -63.61 3.57
CA PRO A 112 107.14 -62.97 4.52
C PRO A 112 105.98 -63.87 5.06
N GLY A 113 105.05 -63.26 5.83
CA GLY A 113 103.76 -63.83 6.28
C GLY A 113 102.67 -62.78 6.55
N HIS A 114 101.38 -63.19 6.58
CA HIS A 114 100.18 -62.32 6.53
C HIS A 114 99.78 -61.62 7.86
N ARG A 115 98.96 -60.55 7.74
CA ARG A 115 98.14 -59.95 8.82
C ARG A 115 96.80 -59.44 8.26
N TRP A 116 95.68 -59.77 8.91
CA TRP A 116 94.33 -59.25 8.56
C TRP A 116 93.52 -58.73 9.77
N ALA A 117 93.67 -59.33 10.95
CA ALA A 117 92.77 -59.09 12.11
C ALA A 117 92.71 -57.62 12.60
N SER A 118 93.81 -56.86 12.53
CA SER A 118 93.85 -55.48 13.04
C SER A 118 93.07 -54.48 12.18
N LEU A 119 92.92 -54.73 10.87
CA LEU A 119 92.10 -53.90 9.98
C LEU A 119 90.61 -54.05 10.30
N ILE A 120 90.17 -55.28 10.58
CA ILE A 120 88.78 -55.60 10.94
C ILE A 120 88.42 -54.91 12.27
N ALA A 121 89.30 -54.96 13.27
CA ALA A 121 89.08 -54.31 14.56
C ALA A 121 88.99 -52.77 14.46
N LEU A 122 89.84 -52.13 13.65
CA LEU A 122 89.78 -50.68 13.41
C LEU A 122 88.48 -50.30 12.68
N LEU A 123 88.10 -51.06 11.66
CA LEU A 123 86.89 -50.81 10.88
C LEU A 123 85.62 -50.97 11.75
N LEU A 124 85.56 -51.99 12.61
CA LEU A 124 84.49 -52.15 13.60
C LEU A 124 84.41 -50.97 14.57
N LEU A 125 85.55 -50.43 15.04
CA LEU A 125 85.56 -49.29 15.96
C LEU A 125 85.12 -48.00 15.26
N CYS A 126 85.53 -47.77 14.01
CA CYS A 126 85.03 -46.64 13.20
C CYS A 126 83.52 -46.77 12.92
N VAL A 127 83.03 -47.97 12.57
CA VAL A 127 81.60 -48.24 12.38
C VAL A 127 80.82 -48.00 13.67
N ALA A 128 81.34 -48.43 14.83
CA ALA A 128 80.72 -48.18 16.13
C ALA A 128 80.69 -46.68 16.49
N ALA A 129 81.77 -45.94 16.23
CA ALA A 129 81.82 -44.50 16.47
C ALA A 129 80.85 -43.72 15.57
N VAL A 130 80.71 -44.11 14.30
CA VAL A 130 79.71 -43.55 13.37
C VAL A 130 78.29 -43.93 13.82
N LEU A 131 78.05 -45.17 14.25
CA LEU A 131 76.76 -45.58 14.84
C LEU A 131 76.40 -44.75 16.06
N ILE A 132 77.34 -44.49 16.97
CA ILE A 132 77.12 -43.65 18.15
C ILE A 132 76.82 -42.20 17.75
N MET A 133 77.59 -41.61 16.82
CA MET A 133 77.31 -40.27 16.29
C MET A 133 75.91 -40.18 15.67
N VAL A 134 75.54 -41.15 14.84
CA VAL A 134 74.22 -41.20 14.18
C VAL A 134 73.10 -41.42 15.19
N LEU A 135 73.24 -42.34 16.14
CA LEU A 135 72.15 -42.68 17.09
C LEU A 135 72.01 -41.68 18.25
N VAL A 136 73.08 -41.01 18.68
CA VAL A 136 73.06 -40.13 19.86
C VAL A 136 72.87 -38.65 19.49
N PHE A 137 73.38 -38.20 18.34
CA PHE A 137 73.29 -36.79 17.94
C PHE A 137 72.32 -36.56 16.78
N PHE A 138 72.45 -37.28 15.67
CA PHE A 138 71.60 -37.05 14.50
C PHE A 138 70.19 -37.64 14.65
N ALA A 139 70.05 -38.86 15.19
CA ALA A 139 68.78 -39.56 15.25
C ALA A 139 67.71 -38.87 16.12
N PRO A 140 68.03 -38.25 17.28
CA PRO A 140 67.01 -37.52 18.06
C PRO A 140 66.44 -36.30 17.32
N GLU A 141 67.29 -35.52 16.66
CA GLU A 141 66.91 -34.31 15.93
C GLU A 141 66.16 -34.66 14.62
N VAL A 142 66.60 -35.71 13.93
CA VAL A 142 65.92 -36.25 12.75
C VAL A 142 64.58 -36.93 13.11
N ALA A 143 64.50 -37.63 14.25
CA ALA A 143 63.25 -38.21 14.73
C ALA A 143 62.25 -37.13 15.13
N ARG A 144 62.71 -35.99 15.67
CA ARG A 144 61.88 -34.81 15.93
C ARG A 144 61.31 -34.24 14.64
N GLU A 145 62.14 -33.92 13.64
CA GLU A 145 61.66 -33.38 12.36
C GLU A 145 60.67 -34.33 11.66
N TYR A 146 60.88 -35.65 11.78
CA TYR A 146 59.93 -36.65 11.27
C TYR A 146 58.60 -36.66 12.07
N ALA A 147 58.67 -36.61 13.40
CA ALA A 147 57.49 -36.62 14.27
C ALA A 147 56.64 -35.34 14.16
N GLU A 148 57.24 -34.21 13.75
CA GLU A 148 56.54 -32.96 13.45
C GLU A 148 55.90 -32.96 12.06
N GLN A 149 56.51 -33.59 11.04
CA GLN A 149 56.03 -33.52 9.64
C GLN A 149 55.15 -34.71 9.20
N ALA A 150 55.38 -35.92 9.72
CA ALA A 150 54.74 -37.15 9.25
C ALA A 150 53.29 -37.42 9.74
N PRO A 151 52.84 -36.98 10.94
CA PRO A 151 51.48 -37.26 11.38
C PRO A 151 50.42 -36.61 10.49
N SER A 152 49.31 -37.32 10.29
CA SER A 152 48.03 -36.76 9.85
C SER A 152 46.89 -37.41 10.61
N PHE A 153 46.05 -36.59 11.22
CA PHE A 153 44.76 -37.00 11.76
C PHE A 153 43.66 -36.44 10.86
N THR A 154 42.59 -37.20 10.65
CA THR A 154 41.41 -36.76 9.91
C THR A 154 40.18 -37.22 10.67
N ALA A 155 39.42 -36.28 11.22
CA ALA A 155 38.15 -36.59 11.89
C ALA A 155 37.15 -37.16 10.88
N THR A 156 36.47 -38.24 11.26
CA THR A 156 35.48 -38.95 10.44
C THR A 156 34.06 -38.84 11.01
N SER A 157 33.93 -38.54 12.30
CA SER A 157 32.66 -38.18 12.94
C SER A 157 32.95 -37.45 14.27
N LEU A 158 32.19 -36.39 14.55
CA LEU A 158 32.23 -35.66 15.82
C LEU A 158 30.79 -35.49 16.31
N SER A 159 30.45 -36.17 17.39
CA SER A 159 29.09 -36.24 17.93
C SER A 159 29.08 -35.81 19.40
N ILE A 160 28.15 -34.95 19.79
CA ILE A 160 28.02 -34.47 21.17
C ILE A 160 27.05 -35.40 21.89
N GLU A 161 27.56 -36.21 22.83
CA GLU A 161 26.76 -37.21 23.56
C GLU A 161 25.86 -36.55 24.61
N SER A 162 26.27 -35.42 25.19
CA SER A 162 25.47 -34.62 26.14
C SER A 162 26.08 -33.24 26.38
N VAL A 163 25.24 -32.22 26.51
CA VAL A 163 25.61 -30.99 27.24
C VAL A 163 25.76 -31.34 28.73
N THR A 164 26.74 -30.73 29.41
CA THR A 164 26.97 -30.89 30.86
C THR A 164 26.97 -29.54 31.57
N GLY A 165 26.83 -29.53 32.89
CA GLY A 165 26.74 -28.29 33.69
C GLY A 165 27.96 -27.38 33.61
N THR A 166 29.10 -27.90 33.16
CA THR A 166 30.38 -27.18 33.00
C THR A 166 30.91 -27.19 31.56
N GLY A 167 30.17 -27.74 30.59
CA GLY A 167 30.62 -27.80 29.21
C GLY A 167 29.88 -28.82 28.34
N VAL A 168 30.62 -29.51 27.47
CA VAL A 168 30.07 -30.40 26.43
C VAL A 168 30.83 -31.72 26.39
N ARG A 169 30.12 -32.86 26.47
CA ARG A 169 30.70 -34.18 26.26
C ARG A 169 30.70 -34.52 24.77
N ALA A 170 31.86 -34.44 24.14
CA ALA A 170 32.04 -34.76 22.73
C ALA A 170 32.73 -36.11 22.54
N ARG A 171 32.27 -36.87 21.56
CA ARG A 171 32.91 -38.09 21.08
C ARG A 171 33.54 -37.85 19.72
N VAL A 172 34.85 -38.06 19.67
CA VAL A 172 35.69 -37.79 18.50
C VAL A 172 36.11 -39.11 17.88
N LYS A 173 35.71 -39.31 16.62
CA LYS A 173 36.15 -40.41 15.77
C LYS A 173 37.00 -39.89 14.63
N GLY A 174 38.11 -40.55 14.34
CA GLY A 174 38.98 -40.15 13.25
C GLY A 174 40.09 -41.13 12.94
N ASP A 175 40.69 -40.96 11.77
CA ASP A 175 41.73 -41.83 11.25
C ASP A 175 43.10 -41.17 11.43
N PHE A 176 43.99 -41.87 12.15
CA PHE A 176 45.38 -41.47 12.32
C PHE A 176 46.29 -42.26 11.37
N VAL A 177 47.13 -41.55 10.61
CA VAL A 177 48.20 -42.11 9.78
C VAL A 177 49.51 -41.39 10.07
N MET A 178 50.63 -42.13 10.02
CA MET A 178 51.94 -41.56 9.79
C MET A 178 52.23 -41.64 8.29
N ASP A 179 52.20 -40.52 7.57
CA ASP A 179 52.63 -40.47 6.17
C ASP A 179 54.00 -39.82 6.04
N ALA A 180 55.01 -40.65 5.80
CA ALA A 180 56.35 -40.15 5.50
C ALA A 180 56.42 -39.42 4.14
N GLY A 181 55.40 -39.52 3.28
CA GLY A 181 55.25 -38.71 2.06
C GLY A 181 55.27 -37.21 2.34
N ARG A 182 54.67 -36.77 3.46
CA ARG A 182 54.67 -35.37 3.95
C ARG A 182 56.06 -34.84 4.34
N VAL A 183 57.01 -35.72 4.63
CA VAL A 183 58.36 -35.36 5.14
C VAL A 183 59.26 -34.87 4.00
N LYS A 184 59.63 -33.59 4.03
CA LYS A 184 60.31 -32.89 2.92
C LYS A 184 61.73 -33.41 2.64
N ARG A 185 62.48 -33.75 3.69
CA ARG A 185 63.88 -34.19 3.58
C ARG A 185 63.97 -35.72 3.42
N LYS A 186 64.50 -36.20 2.28
CA LYS A 186 64.70 -37.64 2.03
C LYS A 186 65.45 -38.39 3.16
N PRO A 187 66.58 -37.90 3.71
CA PRO A 187 67.27 -38.60 4.80
C PRO A 187 66.42 -38.75 6.07
N VAL A 188 65.64 -37.71 6.39
CA VAL A 188 64.71 -37.69 7.54
C VAL A 188 63.59 -38.69 7.32
N ARG A 189 63.01 -38.69 6.12
CA ARG A 189 61.97 -39.63 5.71
C ARG A 189 62.42 -41.08 5.77
N ASP A 190 63.59 -41.38 5.22
CA ASP A 190 64.07 -42.75 5.08
C ASP A 190 64.60 -43.30 6.44
N LEU A 191 65.20 -42.45 7.29
CA LEU A 191 65.57 -42.82 8.67
C LEU A 191 64.34 -42.95 9.60
N GLY A 192 63.35 -42.05 9.49
CA GLY A 192 62.13 -42.09 10.27
C GLY A 192 61.24 -43.29 9.93
N ARG A 193 61.24 -43.74 8.67
CA ARG A 193 60.65 -45.04 8.25
C ARG A 193 61.33 -46.23 8.94
N ALA A 194 62.66 -46.21 9.10
CA ALA A 194 63.37 -47.25 9.83
C ALA A 194 63.06 -47.19 11.35
N ALA A 195 63.02 -46.00 11.94
CA ALA A 195 62.68 -45.81 13.36
C ALA A 195 61.24 -46.25 13.69
N THR A 196 60.26 -45.89 12.86
CA THR A 196 58.84 -46.29 13.02
C THR A 196 58.56 -47.75 12.64
N TRP A 197 59.49 -48.43 11.97
CA TRP A 197 59.42 -49.90 11.83
C TRP A 197 59.74 -50.61 13.15
N ILE A 198 60.72 -50.08 13.90
CA ILE A 198 61.17 -50.56 15.21
C ILE A 198 60.14 -50.20 16.30
N ALA A 199 59.80 -48.91 16.42
CA ALA A 199 58.77 -48.43 17.34
C ALA A 199 57.38 -48.53 16.68
N SER A 200 56.65 -49.62 16.90
CA SER A 200 55.39 -49.89 16.18
C SER A 200 54.17 -49.12 16.67
N GLU A 201 54.17 -48.70 17.93
CA GLU A 201 53.04 -48.11 18.65
C GLU A 201 53.51 -47.05 19.65
N VAL A 202 52.71 -46.00 19.82
CA VAL A 202 52.91 -44.94 20.81
C VAL A 202 51.58 -44.65 21.49
N GLU A 203 51.64 -44.38 22.79
CA GLU A 203 50.52 -44.09 23.68
C GLU A 203 50.71 -42.66 24.20
N THR A 204 49.73 -41.78 23.97
CA THR A 204 49.67 -40.50 24.68
C THR A 204 49.19 -40.75 26.11
N LYS A 205 49.58 -39.91 27.06
CA LYS A 205 48.87 -39.79 28.33
C LYS A 205 47.65 -38.87 28.16
N ALA A 206 46.77 -38.87 29.17
CA ALA A 206 45.76 -37.83 29.31
C ALA A 206 46.44 -36.45 29.20
N THR A 207 45.94 -35.61 28.30
CA THR A 207 46.55 -34.34 27.92
C THR A 207 45.45 -33.30 27.71
N GLU A 208 45.61 -32.15 28.35
CA GLU A 208 44.76 -30.99 28.14
C GLU A 208 45.18 -30.28 26.84
N VAL A 209 44.21 -30.01 25.97
CA VAL A 209 44.35 -29.18 24.77
C VAL A 209 43.62 -27.88 25.04
N ARG A 210 44.28 -26.73 24.86
CA ARG A 210 43.66 -25.40 25.01
C ARG A 210 43.60 -24.69 23.67
N VAL A 211 42.52 -23.95 23.44
CA VAL A 211 42.27 -23.20 22.22
C VAL A 211 42.24 -21.71 22.54
N ARG A 212 42.99 -20.90 21.79
CA ARG A 212 43.03 -19.44 21.89
C ARG A 212 42.63 -18.75 20.59
N LEU A 213 42.27 -17.47 20.71
CA LEU A 213 42.09 -16.53 19.60
C LEU A 213 43.11 -15.38 19.70
N PRO A 214 44.23 -15.42 18.97
CA PRO A 214 45.23 -14.35 18.99
C PRO A 214 44.69 -12.99 18.53
N GLU A 215 43.66 -12.99 17.68
CA GLU A 215 42.98 -11.79 17.17
C GLU A 215 42.00 -11.19 18.21
N TYR A 216 41.51 -11.99 19.14
CA TYR A 216 40.59 -11.61 20.23
C TYR A 216 41.28 -11.78 21.59
N GLY A 217 42.33 -10.98 21.82
CA GLY A 217 43.01 -10.83 23.11
C GLY A 217 44.01 -11.92 23.51
N ASP A 218 44.16 -13.00 22.73
CA ASP A 218 44.82 -14.27 23.14
C ASP A 218 44.11 -14.92 24.35
N GLU A 219 42.78 -14.71 24.47
CA GLU A 219 41.92 -15.36 25.46
C GLU A 219 41.81 -16.86 25.18
N VAL A 220 41.61 -17.67 26.23
CA VAL A 220 41.37 -19.11 26.08
C VAL A 220 39.87 -19.33 25.88
N VAL A 221 39.49 -19.75 24.68
CA VAL A 221 38.10 -20.01 24.26
C VAL A 221 37.58 -21.35 24.79
N GLY A 222 38.47 -22.33 25.03
CA GLY A 222 38.08 -23.59 25.63
C GLY A 222 39.23 -24.56 25.88
N ALA A 223 38.95 -25.55 26.72
CA ALA A 223 39.86 -26.63 27.08
C ALA A 223 39.22 -28.01 26.81
N ALA A 224 40.01 -28.96 26.32
CA ALA A 224 39.59 -30.33 26.04
C ALA A 224 40.47 -31.33 26.79
N GLN A 225 39.87 -32.16 27.65
CA GLN A 225 40.60 -33.19 28.41
C GLN A 225 40.70 -34.49 27.61
N VAL A 226 41.69 -34.56 26.71
CA VAL A 226 41.88 -35.69 25.80
C VAL A 226 42.44 -36.91 26.56
N PRO A 227 41.77 -38.08 26.54
CA PRO A 227 42.22 -39.28 27.25
C PRO A 227 43.45 -39.94 26.58
N PRO A 228 44.07 -40.97 27.20
CA PRO A 228 45.18 -41.71 26.61
C PRO A 228 44.82 -42.37 25.26
N ILE A 229 45.41 -41.89 24.16
CA ILE A 229 45.21 -42.43 22.81
C ILE A 229 46.39 -43.31 22.42
N LYS A 230 46.11 -44.54 21.98
CA LYS A 230 47.13 -45.48 21.49
C LYS A 230 47.11 -45.57 19.96
N VAL A 231 48.14 -45.03 19.31
CA VAL A 231 48.27 -44.99 17.84
C VAL A 231 49.41 -45.87 17.33
N SER A 232 49.25 -46.44 16.14
CA SER A 232 50.34 -47.16 15.47
C SER A 232 51.12 -46.18 14.59
N VAL A 233 52.40 -45.97 14.89
CA VAL A 233 53.23 -44.97 14.18
C VAL A 233 53.93 -45.52 12.93
N ARG A 234 53.63 -46.76 12.53
CA ARG A 234 54.17 -47.37 11.30
C ARG A 234 53.68 -46.60 10.06
N ASN A 235 54.62 -46.17 9.22
CA ASN A 235 54.33 -45.46 7.98
C ASN A 235 53.21 -46.12 7.15
N GLY A 236 52.17 -45.37 6.82
CA GLY A 236 51.06 -45.78 5.95
C GLY A 236 50.02 -46.71 6.59
N LYS A 237 50.13 -47.02 7.89
CA LYS A 237 49.10 -47.79 8.61
C LYS A 237 48.07 -46.85 9.25
N VAL A 238 46.80 -46.98 8.86
CA VAL A 238 45.68 -46.32 9.53
C VAL A 238 45.46 -46.93 10.92
N THR A 239 45.23 -46.07 11.91
CA THR A 239 44.68 -46.42 13.21
C THR A 239 43.38 -45.62 13.40
N HIS A 240 42.25 -46.32 13.49
CA HIS A 240 40.99 -45.68 13.87
C HIS A 240 41.04 -45.31 15.35
N VAL A 241 40.72 -44.07 15.66
CA VAL A 241 40.67 -43.47 16.99
C VAL A 241 39.20 -43.15 17.29
N ASP A 242 38.70 -43.59 18.44
CA ASP A 242 37.36 -43.30 18.96
C ASP A 242 37.51 -43.04 20.46
N PHE A 243 37.23 -41.82 20.92
CA PHE A 243 37.29 -41.45 22.34
C PHE A 243 36.23 -40.41 22.70
N VAL A 244 35.88 -40.37 23.97
CA VAL A 244 35.04 -39.33 24.57
C VAL A 244 35.93 -38.35 25.34
N THR A 245 35.66 -37.06 25.19
CA THR A 245 36.31 -35.95 25.88
C THR A 245 35.24 -35.02 26.45
N GLU A 246 35.54 -34.38 27.58
CA GLU A 246 34.77 -33.22 28.04
C GLU A 246 35.46 -31.97 27.45
N LEU A 247 34.65 -31.04 26.95
CA LEU A 247 35.03 -29.74 26.39
C LEU A 247 34.48 -28.67 27.33
N GLU A 248 35.35 -27.95 28.02
CA GLU A 248 34.98 -26.86 28.92
C GLU A 248 35.15 -25.53 28.16
N PRO A 249 34.12 -24.66 28.09
CA PRO A 249 34.28 -23.31 27.56
C PRO A 249 35.21 -22.51 28.48
N GLY A 250 36.00 -21.62 27.88
CA GLY A 250 36.90 -20.73 28.63
C GLY A 250 36.27 -19.37 28.90
N GLU A 251 37.01 -18.31 28.60
CA GLU A 251 36.53 -16.94 28.74
C GLU A 251 35.49 -16.64 27.65
N LEU A 252 34.23 -16.43 28.07
CA LEU A 252 33.08 -16.32 27.16
C LEU A 252 33.10 -15.03 26.32
N ASP A 253 33.83 -14.00 26.74
CA ASP A 253 33.82 -12.68 26.10
C ASP A 253 34.49 -12.70 24.71
N GLY A 254 35.61 -13.41 24.55
CA GLY A 254 36.16 -13.70 23.22
C GLY A 254 35.22 -14.52 22.33
N ILE A 255 34.43 -15.45 22.90
CA ILE A 255 33.45 -16.24 22.13
C ILE A 255 32.28 -15.36 21.67
N ARG A 256 31.74 -14.54 22.57
CA ARG A 256 30.67 -13.57 22.29
C ARG A 256 31.09 -12.61 21.19
N GLN A 257 32.30 -12.06 21.25
CA GLN A 257 32.83 -11.14 20.24
C GLN A 257 32.89 -11.77 18.84
N VAL A 258 33.42 -13.00 18.71
CA VAL A 258 33.42 -13.73 17.42
C VAL A 258 32.00 -14.01 16.92
N ALA A 259 31.09 -14.40 17.82
CA ALA A 259 29.69 -14.65 17.46
C ALA A 259 29.00 -13.36 16.96
N ASP A 260 29.22 -12.23 17.62
CA ASP A 260 28.65 -10.93 17.26
C ASP A 260 29.22 -10.41 15.93
N ASP A 261 30.53 -10.55 15.69
CA ASP A 261 31.15 -10.18 14.40
C ASP A 261 30.72 -11.10 13.26
N TRP A 262 30.49 -12.38 13.54
CA TRP A 262 29.95 -13.34 12.56
C TRP A 262 28.50 -13.01 12.19
N VAL A 263 27.63 -12.77 13.19
CA VAL A 263 26.22 -12.38 12.99
C VAL A 263 26.09 -11.04 12.26
N LYS A 264 27.00 -10.08 12.49
CA LYS A 264 27.05 -8.79 11.78
C LYS A 264 27.69 -8.87 10.39
N GLY A 265 28.32 -9.99 10.04
CA GLY A 265 29.05 -10.14 8.77
C GLY A 265 30.39 -9.39 8.70
N ASN A 266 30.97 -9.02 9.85
CA ASN A 266 32.26 -8.34 9.96
C ASN A 266 33.46 -9.30 9.94
N LEU A 267 33.23 -10.60 10.19
CA LEU A 267 34.28 -11.60 10.33
C LEU A 267 34.85 -12.04 8.96
N ASP A 268 35.88 -11.34 8.47
CA ASP A 268 36.61 -11.68 7.22
C ASP A 268 37.55 -12.89 7.38
N GLN A 269 38.17 -13.02 8.56
CA GLN A 269 39.16 -14.02 8.94
C GLN A 269 38.97 -14.42 10.40
N LEU A 270 39.32 -15.66 10.75
CA LEU A 270 39.47 -16.11 12.13
C LEU A 270 40.71 -17.03 12.25
N GLU A 271 41.73 -16.62 13.00
CA GLU A 271 42.86 -17.47 13.39
C GLU A 271 42.62 -18.13 14.75
N VAL A 272 42.55 -19.46 14.76
CA VAL A 272 42.34 -20.29 15.95
C VAL A 272 43.65 -21.02 16.29
N TYR A 273 44.18 -20.80 17.49
CA TYR A 273 45.46 -21.37 17.93
C TYR A 273 45.27 -22.45 19.00
N GLY A 274 45.48 -23.71 18.64
CA GLY A 274 45.46 -24.84 19.58
C GLY A 274 46.86 -25.14 20.14
N GLU A 275 46.97 -25.36 21.45
CA GLU A 275 48.21 -25.80 22.13
C GLU A 275 47.96 -26.99 23.09
N ALA A 276 48.92 -27.94 23.14
CA ALA A 276 48.83 -29.14 23.99
C ALA A 276 50.21 -29.71 24.37
N ASP A 277 50.43 -30.00 25.65
CA ASP A 277 51.68 -30.58 26.19
C ASP A 277 51.65 -32.12 26.22
N VAL A 278 51.75 -32.74 25.03
CA VAL A 278 51.58 -34.19 24.87
C VAL A 278 52.73 -34.98 25.49
N ARG A 279 52.41 -35.85 26.44
CA ARG A 279 53.37 -36.78 27.06
C ARG A 279 53.27 -38.17 26.43
N LEU A 280 54.32 -38.58 25.71
CA LEU A 280 54.35 -39.81 24.91
C LEU A 280 55.02 -40.99 25.64
N LYS A 281 54.57 -42.21 25.34
CA LYS A 281 55.08 -43.48 25.87
C LYS A 281 55.16 -44.52 24.75
N SER A 282 56.24 -45.28 24.68
CA SER A 282 56.34 -46.44 23.76
C SER A 282 56.82 -47.67 24.53
N GLY A 283 55.91 -48.61 24.73
CA GLY A 283 56.13 -49.80 25.57
C GLY A 283 56.47 -49.42 27.02
N ILE A 284 57.72 -49.72 27.42
CA ILE A 284 58.24 -49.49 28.77
C ILE A 284 58.88 -48.09 28.89
N PHE A 285 59.23 -47.45 27.78
CA PHE A 285 59.96 -46.18 27.78
C PHE A 285 59.00 -44.98 27.71
N SER A 286 59.08 -44.08 28.68
CA SER A 286 58.50 -42.73 28.58
C SER A 286 59.40 -41.85 27.71
N LEU A 287 58.81 -41.20 26.72
CA LEU A 287 59.47 -40.20 25.89
C LEU A 287 59.35 -38.80 26.55
N PRO A 288 60.12 -37.79 26.09
CA PRO A 288 59.93 -36.41 26.55
C PRO A 288 58.52 -35.89 26.26
N THR A 289 58.07 -34.92 27.05
CA THR A 289 56.91 -34.08 26.68
C THR A 289 57.22 -33.36 25.37
N GLN A 290 56.24 -33.29 24.47
CA GLN A 290 56.30 -32.48 23.25
C GLN A 290 55.13 -31.49 23.30
N SER A 291 55.44 -30.21 23.37
CA SER A 291 54.47 -29.13 23.17
C SER A 291 54.12 -29.11 21.69
N ILE A 292 52.88 -29.45 21.36
CA ILE A 292 52.32 -29.36 20.01
C ILE A 292 51.46 -28.11 19.97
N SER A 293 51.69 -27.23 18.99
CA SER A 293 50.76 -26.17 18.65
C SER A 293 50.40 -26.19 17.17
N GLN A 294 49.18 -25.79 16.86
CA GLN A 294 48.62 -25.77 15.53
C GLN A 294 47.69 -24.56 15.39
N ALA A 295 48.09 -23.60 14.57
CA ALA A 295 47.19 -22.57 14.07
C ALA A 295 46.28 -23.15 12.97
N VAL A 296 45.01 -22.76 12.97
CA VAL A 296 44.05 -22.99 11.89
C VAL A 296 43.44 -21.65 11.54
N VAL A 297 43.68 -21.16 10.33
CA VAL A 297 43.13 -19.89 9.85
C VAL A 297 41.97 -20.16 8.91
N PHE A 298 40.81 -19.61 9.24
CA PHE A 298 39.62 -19.59 8.38
C PHE A 298 39.58 -18.24 7.65
N GLN A 299 39.36 -18.23 6.33
CA GLN A 299 39.34 -17.02 5.50
C GLN A 299 38.21 -17.09 4.47
N GLY A 300 37.36 -16.07 4.41
CA GLY A 300 36.30 -15.95 3.41
C GLY A 300 35.45 -17.23 3.28
N ASN A 301 35.47 -17.87 2.11
CA ASN A 301 34.68 -19.07 1.79
C ASN A 301 34.88 -20.30 2.72
N THR A 302 35.84 -20.30 3.65
CA THR A 302 35.97 -21.37 4.66
C THR A 302 35.31 -21.05 6.00
N LEU A 303 34.84 -19.81 6.20
CA LEU A 303 33.97 -19.47 7.32
C LEU A 303 32.54 -19.98 7.03
N PRO A 304 31.81 -20.46 8.05
CA PRO A 304 30.43 -20.88 7.87
C PRO A 304 29.57 -19.67 7.47
N ALA A 305 28.69 -19.85 6.48
CA ALA A 305 27.61 -18.88 6.27
C ALA A 305 26.57 -19.02 7.39
N MET A 306 25.83 -17.94 7.66
CA MET A 306 24.66 -18.01 8.54
C MET A 306 23.65 -19.03 7.95
N PRO A 307 23.15 -20.00 8.74
CA PRO A 307 22.31 -21.07 8.20
C PRO A 307 20.98 -20.51 7.67
N ALA A 308 20.59 -20.95 6.48
CA ALA A 308 19.29 -20.60 5.91
C ALA A 308 18.16 -21.20 6.76
N TYR A 309 17.17 -20.37 7.11
CA TYR A 309 15.98 -20.78 7.84
C TYR A 309 14.71 -20.58 7.00
N ASN A 310 13.68 -21.36 7.30
CA ASN A 310 12.34 -21.19 6.75
C ASN A 310 11.31 -21.24 7.89
N ILE A 311 10.28 -20.41 7.80
CA ILE A 311 9.14 -20.42 8.72
C ILE A 311 8.10 -21.37 8.12
N GLU A 312 7.86 -22.52 8.76
CA GLU A 312 6.87 -23.51 8.28
C GLU A 312 5.44 -23.11 8.66
N LYS A 313 5.26 -22.46 9.81
CA LYS A 313 3.96 -21.96 10.28
C LYS A 313 4.10 -20.88 11.36
N ILE A 314 3.18 -19.92 11.39
CA ILE A 314 2.89 -19.03 12.53
C ILE A 314 1.43 -19.24 12.96
N ASN A 315 1.13 -19.22 14.26
CA ASN A 315 -0.22 -19.26 14.82
C ASN A 315 -0.35 -18.29 16.00
N ILE A 316 -1.11 -17.20 15.84
CA ILE A 316 -1.27 -16.17 16.88
C ILE A 316 -2.63 -16.30 17.56
N HIS A 317 -2.64 -16.46 18.88
CA HIS A 317 -3.86 -16.69 19.67
C HIS A 317 -3.81 -15.99 21.05
N GLU A 318 -4.99 -15.74 21.65
CA GLU A 318 -5.06 -15.26 23.04
C GLU A 318 -4.80 -16.41 24.03
N LYS A 319 -4.12 -16.10 25.14
CA LYS A 319 -3.91 -17.03 26.26
C LYS A 319 -4.00 -16.32 27.60
N ASP A 320 -4.70 -16.90 28.56
CA ASP A 320 -4.71 -16.43 29.94
C ASP A 320 -3.35 -16.74 30.59
N LEU A 321 -2.66 -15.72 31.10
CA LEU A 321 -1.35 -15.83 31.73
C LEU A 321 -1.48 -16.07 33.25
N PRO A 322 -0.46 -16.69 33.90
CA PRO A 322 -0.48 -16.95 35.36
C PRO A 322 -0.71 -15.69 36.22
N ASP A 323 -0.31 -14.52 35.71
CA ASP A 323 -0.45 -13.22 36.37
C ASP A 323 -1.90 -12.68 36.39
N GLY A 324 -2.87 -13.40 35.80
CA GLY A 324 -4.28 -13.02 35.74
C GLY A 324 -4.65 -12.06 34.59
N TYR A 325 -3.68 -11.74 33.72
CA TYR A 325 -3.88 -10.97 32.50
C TYR A 325 -4.02 -11.87 31.28
N LYS A 326 -4.71 -11.40 30.23
CA LYS A 326 -4.60 -12.02 28.91
C LYS A 326 -3.33 -11.53 28.21
N GLY A 327 -2.60 -12.47 27.62
CA GLY A 327 -1.52 -12.18 26.68
C GLY A 327 -1.85 -12.72 25.28
N MET A 328 -1.01 -12.36 24.32
CA MET A 328 -0.99 -12.97 22.99
C MET A 328 0.17 -13.95 22.91
N VAL A 329 -0.08 -15.14 22.39
CA VAL A 329 0.93 -16.18 22.15
C VAL A 329 1.05 -16.46 20.67
N ALA A 330 2.28 -16.53 20.19
CA ALA A 330 2.63 -16.89 18.83
C ALA A 330 3.39 -18.22 18.85
N ASP A 331 2.75 -19.29 18.38
CA ASP A 331 3.44 -20.56 18.11
C ASP A 331 4.10 -20.45 16.73
N VAL A 332 5.40 -20.68 16.65
CA VAL A 332 6.17 -20.59 15.40
C VAL A 332 6.94 -21.88 15.18
N ALA A 333 6.71 -22.54 14.04
CA ALA A 333 7.46 -23.70 13.60
C ALA A 333 8.54 -23.26 12.61
N LEU A 334 9.81 -23.46 12.97
CA LEU A 334 10.98 -23.11 12.15
C LEU A 334 11.71 -24.36 11.66
N SER A 335 12.36 -24.21 10.50
CA SER A 335 13.21 -25.23 9.88
C SER A 335 14.54 -24.59 9.50
N VAL A 336 15.63 -24.98 10.15
CA VAL A 336 16.97 -24.38 9.98
C VAL A 336 17.91 -25.38 9.32
N ALA A 337 18.55 -24.98 8.23
CA ALA A 337 19.52 -25.82 7.52
C ALA A 337 20.76 -26.10 8.40
N ASN A 338 21.18 -27.37 8.44
CA ASN A 338 22.42 -27.80 9.09
C ASN A 338 23.33 -28.44 8.05
N ASP A 339 24.37 -27.72 7.62
CA ASP A 339 25.39 -28.21 6.69
C ASP A 339 26.56 -28.94 7.41
N PHE A 340 26.47 -29.14 8.73
CA PHE A 340 27.57 -29.63 9.56
C PHE A 340 27.40 -31.11 9.98
N PRO A 341 28.51 -31.85 10.18
CA PRO A 341 28.51 -33.25 10.62
C PRO A 341 28.19 -33.45 12.11
N VAL A 342 27.49 -32.50 12.74
CA VAL A 342 27.25 -32.45 14.20
C VAL A 342 25.92 -33.09 14.55
N ASP A 343 25.95 -33.99 15.53
CA ASP A 343 24.77 -34.46 16.27
C ASP A 343 24.83 -33.82 17.67
N ILE A 344 23.78 -33.07 18.06
CA ILE A 344 23.70 -32.37 19.35
C ILE A 344 22.24 -32.17 19.76
N VAL A 345 21.95 -32.31 21.06
CA VAL A 345 20.69 -31.85 21.67
C VAL A 345 20.93 -30.50 22.34
N ILE A 346 20.25 -29.46 21.86
CA ILE A 346 20.25 -28.11 22.44
C ILE A 346 19.11 -28.06 23.47
N PRO A 347 19.35 -27.61 24.73
CA PRO A 347 18.29 -27.48 25.73
C PRO A 347 17.31 -26.33 25.38
N GLY A 348 16.25 -26.16 26.17
CA GLY A 348 15.32 -25.04 25.99
C GLY A 348 16.00 -23.70 26.29
N LEU A 349 15.92 -22.76 25.36
CA LEU A 349 16.56 -21.44 25.45
C LEU A 349 15.51 -20.33 25.58
N GLY A 350 15.85 -19.28 26.33
CA GLY A 350 15.08 -18.05 26.41
C GLY A 350 15.60 -17.00 25.45
N PHE A 351 14.69 -16.21 24.87
CA PHE A 351 15.02 -15.07 24.02
C PHE A 351 14.10 -13.88 24.31
N ALA A 352 14.66 -12.68 24.30
CA ALA A 352 13.91 -11.43 24.23
C ALA A 352 13.69 -11.05 22.76
N ILE A 353 12.44 -10.84 22.37
CA ILE A 353 12.09 -10.27 21.06
C ILE A 353 12.08 -8.76 21.18
N LEU A 354 12.86 -8.11 20.33
CA LEU A 354 13.19 -6.69 20.34
C LEU A 354 12.83 -6.07 18.97
N VAL A 355 12.49 -4.78 18.94
CA VAL A 355 12.24 -4.02 17.70
C VAL A 355 12.90 -2.64 17.72
N ASP A 356 13.03 -2.02 16.56
CA ASP A 356 13.51 -0.65 16.41
C ASP A 356 12.70 0.37 17.24
N ASN A 357 13.40 1.43 17.63
CA ASN A 357 12.86 2.57 18.37
C ASN A 357 12.87 3.83 17.48
N CYS A 358 12.43 4.98 17.99
CA CYS A 358 12.20 6.20 17.21
C CYS A 358 13.43 6.74 16.45
N LEU A 359 14.66 6.51 16.94
CA LEU A 359 15.91 6.86 16.26
C LEU A 359 16.84 5.63 16.18
N PRO A 360 17.68 5.49 15.12
CA PRO A 360 18.59 4.34 14.97
C PRO A 360 19.69 4.17 16.04
N ASN A 361 19.79 5.08 17.01
CA ASN A 361 20.73 5.02 18.13
C ASN A 361 20.01 4.84 19.49
N ASP A 362 18.67 4.82 19.51
CA ASP A 362 17.89 4.58 20.71
C ASP A 362 17.88 3.06 21.02
N PRO A 363 17.77 2.65 22.30
CA PRO A 363 17.75 1.23 22.65
C PRO A 363 16.51 0.53 22.10
N TYR A 364 16.69 -0.68 21.56
CA TYR A 364 15.58 -1.51 21.05
C TYR A 364 14.49 -1.76 22.11
N ILE A 365 13.24 -1.75 21.68
CA ILE A 365 12.07 -1.95 22.53
C ILE A 365 11.76 -3.44 22.65
N MET A 366 11.66 -3.98 23.87
CA MET A 366 11.29 -5.38 24.10
C MET A 366 9.78 -5.60 24.00
N VAL A 367 9.35 -6.50 23.12
CA VAL A 367 7.93 -6.73 22.81
C VAL A 367 7.41 -8.10 23.24
N ALA A 368 8.26 -9.14 23.32
CA ALA A 368 7.84 -10.48 23.73
C ALA A 368 8.95 -11.24 24.46
N ASP A 369 8.52 -12.11 25.39
CA ASP A 369 9.34 -13.22 25.89
C ASP A 369 9.18 -14.40 24.90
N ALA A 370 10.25 -15.05 24.44
CA ALA A 370 10.17 -16.20 23.56
C ALA A 370 11.00 -17.38 24.08
N ILE A 371 10.50 -18.61 23.92
CA ILE A 371 11.16 -19.82 24.40
C ILE A 371 11.17 -20.93 23.35
N THR A 372 12.21 -21.75 23.34
CA THR A 372 12.30 -22.97 22.51
C THR A 372 12.11 -24.25 23.31
N SER A 373 11.50 -25.26 22.70
CA SER A 373 11.62 -26.64 23.19
C SER A 373 13.03 -27.21 22.91
N PRO A 374 13.49 -28.25 23.63
CA PRO A 374 14.78 -28.88 23.35
C PRO A 374 14.90 -29.38 21.90
N VAL A 375 15.92 -28.91 21.18
CA VAL A 375 16.12 -29.15 19.74
C VAL A 375 17.12 -30.29 19.53
N HIS A 376 16.70 -31.33 18.81
CA HIS A 376 17.60 -32.38 18.33
C HIS A 376 18.13 -32.01 16.94
N VAL A 377 19.41 -31.62 16.87
CA VAL A 377 20.11 -31.32 15.61
C VAL A 377 20.85 -32.57 15.16
N HIS A 378 20.48 -33.11 13.99
CA HIS A 378 21.11 -34.29 13.39
C HIS A 378 22.05 -33.91 12.22
N PRO A 379 23.17 -34.64 12.00
CA PRO A 379 24.17 -34.33 10.98
C PRO A 379 23.60 -34.16 9.57
N PHE A 380 23.97 -33.08 8.89
CA PHE A 380 23.59 -32.80 7.49
C PHE A 380 22.06 -32.82 7.23
N SER A 381 21.23 -32.47 8.22
CA SER A 381 19.77 -32.52 8.11
C SER A 381 19.10 -31.34 8.84
N PRO A 382 18.02 -30.74 8.28
CA PRO A 382 17.41 -29.54 8.87
C PRO A 382 16.90 -29.77 10.30
N ALA A 383 17.28 -28.87 11.20
CA ALA A 383 16.76 -28.83 12.56
C ALA A 383 15.36 -28.20 12.55
N LYS A 384 14.38 -28.91 13.10
CA LYS A 384 13.05 -28.34 13.38
C LYS A 384 13.04 -27.74 14.79
N ILE A 385 12.54 -26.51 14.90
CA ILE A 385 12.52 -25.74 16.14
C ILE A 385 11.11 -25.20 16.34
N ASP A 386 10.46 -25.65 17.41
CA ASP A 386 9.19 -25.08 17.87
C ASP A 386 9.50 -23.94 18.86
N VAL A 387 8.99 -22.74 18.56
CA VAL A 387 9.16 -21.52 19.37
C VAL A 387 7.79 -21.07 19.88
N ALA A 388 7.70 -20.75 21.17
CA ALA A 388 6.53 -20.10 21.76
C ALA A 388 6.88 -18.67 22.19
N GLY A 389 6.42 -17.68 21.43
CA GLY A 389 6.51 -16.26 21.77
C GLY A 389 5.29 -15.82 22.60
N THR A 390 5.49 -14.97 23.61
CA THR A 390 4.46 -14.45 24.52
C THR A 390 4.58 -12.93 24.66
N VAL A 391 3.58 -12.19 24.16
CA VAL A 391 3.41 -10.75 24.38
C VAL A 391 2.45 -10.55 25.54
N ARG A 392 2.93 -10.04 26.68
CA ARG A 392 2.09 -9.80 27.87
C ARG A 392 1.31 -8.48 27.82
N ARG A 393 1.96 -7.43 27.33
CA ARG A 393 1.42 -6.09 27.07
C ARG A 393 2.30 -5.40 26.04
N LEU A 394 1.77 -4.42 25.32
CA LEU A 394 2.63 -3.51 24.57
C LEU A 394 3.35 -2.55 25.54
N PRO A 395 4.65 -2.24 25.32
CA PRO A 395 5.33 -1.16 26.02
C PRO A 395 4.77 0.21 25.64
N ASP A 396 4.76 1.15 26.58
CA ASP A 396 4.21 2.49 26.34
C ASP A 396 5.04 3.27 25.30
N ASP A 397 6.35 3.02 25.25
CA ASP A 397 7.29 3.57 24.25
C ASP A 397 6.98 3.07 22.82
N LEU A 398 6.43 1.86 22.68
CA LEU A 398 6.12 1.26 21.38
C LEU A 398 4.90 1.93 20.70
N VAL A 399 3.93 2.37 21.51
CA VAL A 399 2.66 2.97 21.04
C VAL A 399 2.65 4.49 21.10
N THR A 400 3.64 5.12 21.73
CA THR A 400 3.77 6.58 21.81
C THR A 400 4.34 7.14 20.51
N ALA A 401 3.77 8.27 20.04
CA ALA A 401 4.23 8.92 18.81
C ALA A 401 5.66 9.48 18.95
N CYS A 402 6.52 9.22 17.96
CA CYS A 402 7.93 9.61 18.00
C CYS A 402 8.14 11.13 17.99
N PRO A 403 9.21 11.66 18.62
CA PRO A 403 9.50 13.09 18.66
C PRO A 403 9.54 13.73 17.27
N GLY A 404 8.63 14.67 17.00
CA GLY A 404 8.51 15.35 15.70
C GLY A 404 7.68 14.61 14.64
N SER A 405 7.23 13.39 14.92
CA SER A 405 6.30 12.63 14.07
C SER A 405 4.88 12.62 14.66
N LYS A 406 3.91 12.12 13.89
CA LYS A 406 2.61 11.67 14.40
C LYS A 406 2.58 10.17 14.70
N ASP A 407 3.58 9.45 14.20
CA ASP A 407 3.60 7.99 14.10
C ASP A 407 4.52 7.42 15.19
N SER A 408 4.13 6.29 15.77
CA SER A 408 4.88 5.53 16.78
C SER A 408 5.82 4.49 16.17
N PRO A 409 6.71 3.85 16.97
CA PRO A 409 7.43 2.66 16.51
C PRO A 409 6.49 1.56 16.01
N LEU A 410 5.35 1.33 16.68
CA LEU A 410 4.33 0.37 16.22
C LEU A 410 3.69 0.77 14.89
N ASP A 411 3.32 2.06 14.73
CA ASP A 411 2.77 2.57 13.46
C ASP A 411 3.77 2.36 12.29
N THR A 412 5.07 2.43 12.57
CA THR A 412 6.14 2.23 11.58
C THR A 412 6.37 0.75 11.28
N LEU A 413 6.44 -0.09 12.31
CA LEU A 413 6.60 -1.54 12.23
C LEU A 413 5.45 -2.19 11.44
N LEU A 414 4.21 -1.86 11.83
CA LEU A 414 3.00 -2.32 11.15
C LEU A 414 2.84 -1.65 9.80
N GLY A 415 3.18 -0.37 9.65
CA GLY A 415 3.10 0.34 8.37
C GLY A 415 3.98 -0.28 7.29
N ASN A 416 5.22 -0.66 7.61
CA ASN A 416 6.11 -1.37 6.69
C ASN A 416 5.53 -2.75 6.33
N TYR A 417 5.18 -3.54 7.35
CA TYR A 417 4.61 -4.88 7.16
C TYR A 417 3.35 -4.85 6.30
N ILE A 418 2.43 -3.90 6.56
CA ILE A 418 1.14 -3.78 5.87
C ILE A 418 1.27 -3.41 4.39
N ASN A 419 2.30 -2.61 4.06
CA ASN A 419 2.59 -2.23 2.68
C ASN A 419 3.42 -3.28 1.92
N GLY A 420 3.72 -4.43 2.53
CA GLY A 420 4.55 -5.49 1.92
C GLY A 420 6.04 -5.16 1.90
N GLY A 421 6.50 -4.27 2.79
CA GLY A 421 7.92 -4.02 3.02
C GLY A 421 8.47 -4.93 4.12
N ASP A 422 9.69 -5.43 3.92
CA ASP A 422 10.38 -6.25 4.92
C ASP A 422 10.70 -5.44 6.18
N THR A 423 10.49 -6.06 7.35
CA THR A 423 10.70 -5.44 8.66
C THR A 423 11.67 -6.28 9.47
N THR A 424 12.73 -5.68 10.01
CA THR A 424 13.65 -6.39 10.92
C THR A 424 13.04 -6.47 12.32
N ILE A 425 13.02 -7.67 12.90
CA ILE A 425 12.93 -7.87 14.34
C ILE A 425 14.30 -8.33 14.86
N TYR A 426 14.62 -8.05 16.11
CA TYR A 426 15.89 -8.44 16.71
C TYR A 426 15.63 -9.48 17.80
N VAL A 427 16.42 -10.56 17.81
CA VAL A 427 16.31 -11.64 18.78
C VAL A 427 17.58 -11.67 19.61
N ARG A 428 17.46 -11.47 20.93
CA ARG A 428 18.58 -11.54 21.88
C ARG A 428 18.39 -12.71 22.84
N GLY A 429 19.45 -13.42 23.20
CA GLY A 429 19.36 -14.43 24.26
C GLY A 429 18.96 -13.84 25.61
N SER A 430 18.18 -14.59 26.38
CA SER A 430 17.73 -14.23 27.73
C SER A 430 17.70 -15.45 28.65
N ASP A 431 17.45 -15.22 29.94
CA ASP A 431 17.24 -16.30 30.91
C ASP A 431 16.13 -17.26 30.44
N PRO A 432 16.40 -18.58 30.37
CA PRO A 432 15.36 -19.59 30.12
C PRO A 432 14.51 -19.80 31.39
N PRO A 433 13.21 -20.14 31.26
CA PRO A 433 12.35 -20.41 32.42
C PRO A 433 12.59 -21.79 33.05
N ASP A 434 13.19 -22.74 32.31
CA ASP A 434 13.47 -24.10 32.79
C ASP A 434 14.85 -24.22 33.44
N ALA A 435 14.90 -24.82 34.62
CA ALA A 435 16.09 -24.93 35.45
C ALA A 435 17.13 -25.96 34.96
N ASP A 436 16.84 -26.70 33.87
CA ASP A 436 17.71 -27.75 33.33
C ASP A 436 18.75 -27.21 32.31
N THR A 437 18.65 -25.95 31.90
CA THR A 437 19.61 -25.31 30.97
C THR A 437 20.87 -24.81 31.71
N PRO A 438 22.08 -25.27 31.35
CA PRO A 438 23.31 -24.84 32.05
C PRO A 438 23.61 -23.36 31.91
N GLN A 439 24.02 -22.73 33.02
CA GLN A 439 24.29 -21.28 33.08
C GLN A 439 25.26 -20.80 32.00
N TRP A 440 26.32 -21.57 31.70
CA TRP A 440 27.30 -21.18 30.67
C TRP A 440 26.70 -21.02 29.26
N ILE A 441 25.58 -21.69 28.96
CA ILE A 441 24.84 -21.51 27.70
C ILE A 441 24.03 -20.21 27.76
N THR A 442 23.30 -19.97 28.85
CA THR A 442 22.57 -18.71 29.08
C THR A 442 23.51 -17.50 29.00
N ASP A 443 24.67 -17.59 29.67
CA ASP A 443 25.72 -16.58 29.62
C ASP A 443 26.21 -16.37 28.18
N LEU A 444 26.49 -17.45 27.43
CA LEU A 444 27.00 -17.37 26.06
C LEU A 444 25.99 -16.74 25.07
N ILE A 445 24.68 -16.98 25.21
CA ILE A 445 23.66 -16.37 24.34
C ILE A 445 23.24 -14.96 24.80
N THR A 446 23.54 -14.59 26.05
CA THR A 446 23.29 -13.23 26.55
C THR A 446 24.12 -12.21 25.77
N ASP A 447 23.55 -11.02 25.58
CA ASP A 447 24.02 -9.91 24.74
C ASP A 447 24.06 -10.16 23.22
N VAL A 448 24.32 -11.39 22.75
CA VAL A 448 24.26 -11.74 21.31
C VAL A 448 22.89 -11.39 20.73
N THR A 449 22.87 -10.49 19.74
CA THR A 449 21.63 -9.93 19.17
C THR A 449 21.56 -10.16 17.66
N VAL A 450 20.64 -11.02 17.23
CA VAL A 450 20.48 -11.45 15.84
C VAL A 450 19.37 -10.63 15.14
N PRO A 451 19.66 -9.93 14.03
CA PRO A 451 18.63 -9.34 13.18
C PRO A 451 17.95 -10.43 12.33
N VAL A 452 16.62 -10.52 12.42
CA VAL A 452 15.78 -11.48 11.70
C VAL A 452 14.81 -10.69 10.82
N PRO A 453 14.95 -10.72 9.48
CA PRO A 453 13.95 -10.14 8.59
C PRO A 453 12.65 -10.93 8.68
N LEU A 454 11.57 -10.23 9.07
CA LEU A 454 10.19 -10.65 8.90
C LEU A 454 9.71 -10.16 7.52
N PRO A 455 9.34 -11.06 6.59
CA PRO A 455 8.93 -10.65 5.25
C PRO A 455 7.63 -9.83 5.31
N GLY A 456 7.55 -8.80 4.48
CA GLY A 456 6.35 -7.96 4.39
C GLY A 456 5.19 -8.69 3.70
N HIS A 457 4.00 -8.67 4.30
CA HIS A 457 2.78 -9.18 3.69
C HIS A 457 1.93 -8.03 3.15
N SER A 458 1.87 -7.84 1.82
CA SER A 458 1.04 -6.79 1.24
C SER A 458 -0.45 -7.08 1.43
N PHE A 459 -1.15 -6.15 2.06
CA PHE A 459 -2.60 -6.26 2.34
C PHE A 459 -3.48 -5.70 1.19
N GLU A 460 -2.92 -5.53 -0.02
CA GLU A 460 -3.70 -5.17 -1.21
C GLU A 460 -4.79 -6.23 -1.49
N GLY A 461 -6.05 -5.79 -1.49
CA GLY A 461 -7.20 -6.68 -1.70
C GLY A 461 -7.92 -7.16 -0.43
N LEU A 462 -7.49 -6.76 0.77
CA LEU A 462 -8.28 -7.01 2.00
C LEU A 462 -9.70 -6.44 1.90
N VAL A 463 -9.81 -5.20 1.45
CA VAL A 463 -11.09 -4.49 1.29
C VAL A 463 -11.76 -5.03 0.03
N ARG A 464 -12.55 -6.10 0.19
CA ARG A 464 -13.21 -6.79 -0.91
C ARG A 464 -14.44 -6.04 -1.40
N ASN A 465 -15.25 -5.57 -0.47
CA ASN A 465 -16.54 -4.95 -0.76
C ASN A 465 -16.73 -3.71 0.12
N PHE A 466 -17.23 -2.63 -0.48
CA PHE A 466 -17.47 -1.34 0.14
C PHE A 466 -18.86 -0.86 -0.28
N SER A 467 -19.73 -0.59 0.69
CA SER A 467 -21.10 -0.15 0.43
C SER A 467 -21.49 1.07 1.28
N LEU A 468 -22.37 1.88 0.71
CA LEU A 468 -22.92 3.09 1.29
C LEU A 468 -24.45 2.97 1.36
N ALA A 469 -25.00 3.07 2.56
CA ALA A 469 -26.43 3.13 2.84
C ALA A 469 -26.80 4.47 3.50
N ASP A 470 -28.10 4.80 3.49
CA ASP A 470 -28.68 5.98 4.15
C ASP A 470 -27.97 7.31 3.85
N VAL A 471 -27.53 7.49 2.60
CA VAL A 471 -26.73 8.67 2.21
C VAL A 471 -27.60 9.94 2.21
N HIS A 472 -27.14 10.93 2.96
CA HIS A 472 -27.73 12.25 3.07
C HIS A 472 -26.69 13.30 2.67
N PHE A 473 -27.05 14.15 1.72
CA PHE A 473 -26.27 15.30 1.28
C PHE A 473 -26.78 16.56 1.99
N SER A 474 -25.89 17.43 2.44
CA SER A 474 -26.25 18.75 2.96
C SER A 474 -25.47 19.81 2.18
N LEU A 475 -26.18 20.71 1.51
CA LEU A 475 -25.57 21.79 0.76
C LEU A 475 -24.94 22.80 1.74
N PRO A 476 -23.89 23.53 1.32
CA PRO A 476 -23.16 24.43 2.18
C PRO A 476 -24.03 25.58 2.71
N ASN A 477 -23.57 26.19 3.82
CA ASN A 477 -24.19 27.41 4.32
C ASN A 477 -24.00 28.54 3.28
N PRO A 478 -25.07 29.20 2.78
CA PRO A 478 -24.97 30.22 1.74
C PRO A 478 -24.19 31.47 2.16
N LEU A 479 -23.93 31.65 3.46
CA LEU A 479 -23.13 32.74 4.02
C LEU A 479 -21.71 32.31 4.43
N ALA A 480 -21.26 31.11 4.05
CA ALA A 480 -19.89 30.66 4.28
C ALA A 480 -18.91 31.27 3.27
N GLU A 481 -17.69 31.61 3.73
CA GLU A 481 -16.64 32.13 2.86
C GLU A 481 -16.15 31.04 1.87
N PRO A 482 -16.13 31.31 0.55
CA PRO A 482 -15.73 30.32 -0.45
C PRO A 482 -14.35 29.71 -0.17
N GLY A 483 -14.26 28.38 -0.28
CA GLY A 483 -13.05 27.61 0.03
C GLY A 483 -12.96 27.10 1.48
N THR A 484 -13.82 27.54 2.40
CA THR A 484 -13.90 26.98 3.76
C THR A 484 -14.59 25.60 3.79
N PRO A 485 -14.38 24.76 4.83
CA PRO A 485 -15.14 23.52 5.04
C PRO A 485 -16.64 23.72 5.31
N GLU A 486 -17.06 24.94 5.63
CA GLU A 486 -18.45 25.38 5.77
C GLU A 486 -19.10 25.72 4.43
N ALA A 487 -18.27 26.05 3.42
CA ALA A 487 -18.65 26.33 2.04
C ALA A 487 -18.63 25.10 1.12
N GLN A 488 -18.25 23.92 1.64
CA GLN A 488 -18.26 22.66 0.92
C GLN A 488 -19.55 21.86 1.21
N PRO A 489 -20.13 21.15 0.21
CA PRO A 489 -21.23 20.23 0.45
C PRO A 489 -20.77 19.12 1.41
N ARG A 490 -21.69 18.62 2.25
CA ARG A 490 -21.41 17.62 3.28
C ARG A 490 -22.13 16.31 2.99
N VAL A 491 -21.47 15.21 3.30
CA VAL A 491 -22.00 13.84 3.15
C VAL A 491 -22.13 13.19 4.51
N SER A 492 -23.28 12.56 4.75
CA SER A 492 -23.52 11.63 5.86
C SER A 492 -24.02 10.29 5.31
N GLY A 493 -23.80 9.20 6.02
CA GLY A 493 -24.28 7.87 5.62
C GLY A 493 -23.80 6.75 6.54
N LEU A 494 -24.24 5.53 6.27
CA LEU A 494 -23.70 4.31 6.86
C LEU A 494 -22.72 3.67 5.87
N VAL A 495 -21.45 3.61 6.24
CA VAL A 495 -20.41 2.89 5.49
C VAL A 495 -20.34 1.47 6.04
N LYS A 496 -20.35 0.47 5.15
CA LYS A 496 -19.99 -0.92 5.49
C LYS A 496 -18.83 -1.39 4.62
N VAL A 497 -17.84 -2.00 5.25
CA VAL A 497 -16.63 -2.51 4.59
C VAL A 497 -16.39 -3.96 5.00
N LEU A 498 -16.26 -4.87 4.03
CA LEU A 498 -15.85 -6.24 4.30
C LEU A 498 -14.34 -6.37 4.12
N VAL A 499 -13.64 -6.64 5.23
CA VAL A 499 -12.18 -6.71 5.33
C VAL A 499 -11.79 -8.18 5.56
N ALA A 500 -11.04 -8.79 4.66
CA ALA A 500 -10.51 -10.13 4.90
C ALA A 500 -9.45 -10.11 6.02
N LEU A 501 -9.29 -11.20 6.76
CA LEU A 501 -8.24 -11.36 7.77
C LEU A 501 -7.30 -12.51 7.36
N PRO A 502 -5.97 -12.30 7.33
CA PRO A 502 -4.98 -13.37 7.27
C PRO A 502 -5.24 -14.52 8.27
N GLU A 503 -4.89 -15.74 7.88
CA GLU A 503 -5.18 -16.97 8.64
C GLU A 503 -4.45 -17.03 9.98
N GLU A 504 -3.32 -16.32 10.10
CA GLU A 504 -2.50 -16.21 11.31
C GLU A 504 -3.22 -15.42 12.43
N MET A 505 -4.21 -14.58 12.09
CA MET A 505 -4.95 -13.74 13.03
C MET A 505 -6.22 -14.43 13.58
N ASN A 506 -6.00 -15.53 14.29
CA ASN A 506 -7.06 -16.35 14.89
C ASN A 506 -7.44 -15.89 16.32
N PHE A 507 -7.62 -14.57 16.51
CA PHE A 507 -7.99 -13.95 17.78
C PHE A 507 -9.12 -12.92 17.63
N PRO A 508 -9.84 -12.56 18.70
CA PRO A 508 -10.84 -11.48 18.69
C PRO A 508 -10.22 -10.13 18.34
N LEU A 509 -10.79 -9.44 17.36
CA LEU A 509 -10.36 -8.13 16.89
C LEU A 509 -11.57 -7.21 16.79
N ASP A 510 -11.65 -6.22 17.68
CA ASP A 510 -12.69 -5.20 17.69
C ASP A 510 -12.19 -3.91 17.04
N VAL A 511 -13.02 -3.26 16.22
CA VAL A 511 -12.79 -1.92 15.68
C VAL A 511 -13.78 -0.94 16.31
N ASP A 512 -13.28 -0.11 17.23
CA ASP A 512 -14.10 0.87 17.98
C ASP A 512 -14.28 2.19 17.23
N ARG A 513 -13.24 2.65 16.51
CA ARG A 513 -13.22 3.94 15.82
C ARG A 513 -12.46 3.89 14.51
N VAL A 514 -12.89 4.70 13.53
CA VAL A 514 -12.26 4.81 12.20
C VAL A 514 -12.16 6.29 11.81
N ARG A 515 -11.08 6.66 11.12
CA ARG A 515 -10.94 7.92 10.37
C ARG A 515 -10.26 7.62 9.03
N ALA A 516 -10.41 8.50 8.04
CA ALA A 516 -9.84 8.29 6.71
C ALA A 516 -9.61 9.60 5.97
N ASP A 517 -8.66 9.61 5.05
CA ASP A 517 -8.52 10.67 4.04
C ASP A 517 -8.65 10.00 2.66
N ALA A 518 -9.66 10.42 1.87
CA ALA A 518 -10.09 9.70 0.68
C ALA A 518 -10.18 10.57 -0.58
N ASP A 519 -9.52 10.12 -1.65
CA ASP A 519 -9.61 10.67 -3.00
C ASP A 519 -10.66 9.92 -3.82
N ILE A 520 -11.56 10.68 -4.47
CA ILE A 520 -12.62 10.14 -5.33
C ILE A 520 -12.29 10.46 -6.79
N PHE A 521 -12.39 9.45 -7.65
CA PHE A 521 -12.09 9.52 -9.08
C PHE A 521 -13.28 9.05 -9.93
N TYR A 522 -13.45 9.64 -11.11
CA TYR A 522 -14.40 9.21 -12.14
C TYR A 522 -13.67 9.07 -13.47
N LYS A 523 -13.86 7.94 -14.18
CA LYS A 523 -13.15 7.54 -15.42
C LYS A 523 -11.60 7.50 -15.37
N GLY A 524 -10.97 8.05 -14.33
CA GLY A 524 -9.52 8.15 -14.13
C GLY A 524 -9.13 9.47 -13.44
N ASP A 525 -9.95 10.50 -13.66
CA ASP A 525 -9.72 11.89 -13.22
C ASP A 525 -10.27 12.16 -11.82
N LYS A 526 -9.68 13.13 -11.09
CA LYS A 526 -9.97 13.36 -9.67
C LYS A 526 -11.16 14.29 -9.47
N LEU A 527 -12.31 13.70 -9.12
CA LEU A 527 -13.56 14.39 -8.81
C LEU A 527 -13.47 15.22 -7.52
N GLY A 528 -12.89 14.67 -6.45
CA GLY A 528 -12.86 15.35 -5.17
C GLY A 528 -12.09 14.64 -4.05
N GLU A 529 -12.11 15.26 -2.88
CA GLU A 529 -11.47 14.84 -1.64
C GLU A 529 -12.52 14.80 -0.52
N LEU A 530 -12.55 13.70 0.23
CA LEU A 530 -13.41 13.50 1.40
C LEU A 530 -12.52 13.35 2.64
N ASN A 531 -12.47 14.40 3.47
CA ASN A 531 -11.60 14.43 4.65
C ASN A 531 -12.36 14.01 5.92
N LEU A 532 -12.08 12.82 6.44
CA LEU A 532 -12.66 12.29 7.67
C LEU A 532 -11.68 12.39 8.86
N SER A 533 -10.95 13.50 8.98
CA SER A 533 -9.94 13.73 10.04
C SER A 533 -10.43 13.54 11.49
N LYS A 534 -11.74 13.57 11.74
CA LYS A 534 -12.36 13.27 13.04
C LYS A 534 -12.71 11.79 13.13
N TRP A 535 -12.22 11.12 14.18
CA TRP A 535 -12.61 9.75 14.54
C TRP A 535 -14.14 9.60 14.60
N GLN A 536 -14.69 8.77 13.72
CA GLN A 536 -16.07 8.29 13.79
C GLN A 536 -16.13 7.05 14.67
N LYS A 537 -17.31 6.77 15.27
CA LYS A 537 -17.54 5.48 15.91
C LYS A 537 -17.73 4.40 14.84
N ALA A 538 -17.14 3.25 15.07
CA ALA A 538 -17.37 2.03 14.30
C ALA A 538 -17.90 0.91 15.22
N ASN A 539 -18.41 -0.14 14.59
CA ASN A 539 -18.57 -1.46 15.16
C ASN A 539 -17.93 -2.47 14.18
N SER A 540 -17.49 -3.62 14.68
CA SER A 540 -17.04 -4.74 13.84
C SER A 540 -17.74 -6.05 14.20
N THR A 541 -18.00 -6.89 13.21
CA THR A 541 -18.47 -8.27 13.38
C THR A 541 -17.62 -9.21 12.54
N ARG A 542 -17.16 -10.33 13.13
CA ARG A 542 -16.46 -11.37 12.38
C ARG A 542 -17.49 -12.21 11.62
N VAL A 543 -17.29 -12.36 10.31
CA VAL A 543 -18.18 -13.07 9.38
C VAL A 543 -17.53 -14.41 9.02
N GLY A 544 -18.31 -15.49 9.05
CA GLY A 544 -17.85 -16.82 8.65
C GLY A 544 -17.64 -16.95 7.14
N PRO A 545 -16.80 -17.89 6.68
CA PRO A 545 -16.61 -18.14 5.25
C PRO A 545 -17.95 -18.54 4.61
N GLY A 546 -18.40 -17.75 3.63
CA GLY A 546 -19.64 -17.96 2.88
C GLY A 546 -20.91 -17.31 3.46
N GLU A 547 -20.85 -16.54 4.56
CA GLU A 547 -22.05 -15.93 5.17
C GLU A 547 -22.50 -14.61 4.52
N GLU A 548 -21.61 -13.86 3.85
CA GLU A 548 -21.99 -12.65 3.09
C GLU A 548 -21.36 -12.56 1.69
N GLY A 549 -22.20 -12.37 0.67
CA GLY A 549 -21.82 -11.76 -0.61
C GLY A 549 -21.24 -12.70 -1.67
N ASP A 550 -19.93 -12.92 -1.62
CA ASP A 550 -19.15 -13.53 -2.71
C ASP A 550 -18.62 -14.91 -2.31
N GLY A 551 -19.07 -15.95 -3.03
CA GLY A 551 -18.82 -17.37 -2.71
C GLY A 551 -17.43 -17.89 -3.08
N ASP A 552 -16.40 -17.06 -2.94
CA ASP A 552 -15.05 -17.25 -3.51
C ASP A 552 -13.93 -17.08 -2.44
N SER A 553 -14.24 -17.29 -1.15
CA SER A 553 -13.25 -17.17 -0.08
C SER A 553 -13.39 -18.16 1.08
N ASP A 554 -12.34 -18.96 1.29
CA ASP A 554 -12.19 -19.89 2.43
C ASP A 554 -11.78 -19.21 3.76
N GLY A 555 -11.26 -17.97 3.71
CA GLY A 555 -10.69 -17.27 4.87
C GLY A 555 -11.68 -16.42 5.69
N PRO A 556 -11.41 -16.17 6.98
CA PRO A 556 -12.25 -15.35 7.85
C PRO A 556 -12.29 -13.87 7.43
N ALA A 557 -13.41 -13.19 7.67
CA ALA A 557 -13.58 -11.77 7.38
C ALA A 557 -14.11 -10.97 8.57
N LEU A 558 -13.93 -9.65 8.51
CA LEU A 558 -14.42 -8.66 9.46
C LEU A 558 -15.28 -7.64 8.71
N LEU A 559 -16.59 -7.64 8.98
CA LEU A 559 -17.48 -6.58 8.53
C LEU A 559 -17.33 -5.40 9.49
N VAL A 560 -16.86 -4.26 8.99
CA VAL A 560 -16.72 -3.02 9.74
C VAL A 560 -17.82 -2.05 9.29
N GLU A 561 -18.64 -1.62 10.24
CA GLU A 561 -19.70 -0.64 10.03
C GLU A 561 -19.36 0.68 10.72
N SER A 562 -19.45 1.82 10.04
CA SER A 562 -19.30 3.13 10.66
C SER A 562 -20.35 4.11 10.14
N LYS A 563 -20.99 4.83 11.07
CA LYS A 563 -21.91 5.92 10.73
C LYS A 563 -21.14 7.22 10.63
N VAL A 564 -21.02 7.70 9.40
CA VAL A 564 -20.29 8.88 8.98
C VAL A 564 -21.24 10.08 8.95
N LYS A 565 -20.85 11.23 9.52
CA LYS A 565 -21.73 12.42 9.62
C LYS A 565 -21.03 13.73 9.29
N ASP A 566 -21.73 14.60 8.57
CA ASP A 566 -21.40 16.00 8.23
C ASP A 566 -20.00 16.19 7.59
N VAL A 567 -19.54 15.22 6.80
CA VAL A 567 -18.17 15.21 6.26
C VAL A 567 -18.07 16.12 5.04
N PRO A 568 -17.17 17.11 5.01
CA PRO A 568 -17.02 17.98 3.85
C PRO A 568 -16.45 17.22 2.65
N LEU A 569 -17.14 17.32 1.52
CA LEU A 569 -16.71 16.86 0.21
C LEU A 569 -16.16 18.06 -0.57
N LYS A 570 -14.84 18.13 -0.67
CA LYS A 570 -14.14 19.14 -1.47
C LYS A 570 -14.12 18.67 -2.93
N ILE A 571 -14.96 19.28 -3.78
CA ILE A 571 -14.86 19.12 -5.23
C ILE A 571 -13.50 19.67 -5.66
N THR A 572 -12.70 18.88 -6.38
CA THR A 572 -11.39 19.31 -6.90
C THR A 572 -11.43 19.70 -8.37
N ASP A 573 -12.41 19.20 -9.10
CA ASP A 573 -12.61 19.45 -10.52
C ASP A 573 -14.12 19.59 -10.81
N GLY A 574 -14.53 20.80 -11.22
CA GLY A 574 -15.92 21.11 -11.50
C GLY A 574 -16.41 20.52 -12.82
N ASP A 575 -15.52 20.30 -13.80
CA ASP A 575 -15.89 19.73 -15.09
C ASP A 575 -16.12 18.22 -14.94
N VAL A 576 -15.25 17.51 -14.21
CA VAL A 576 -15.46 16.09 -13.84
C VAL A 576 -16.70 15.92 -12.96
N PHE A 577 -17.04 16.89 -12.11
CA PHE A 577 -18.30 16.87 -11.35
C PHE A 577 -19.52 17.07 -12.27
N SER A 578 -19.44 17.96 -13.26
CA SER A 578 -20.46 18.16 -14.29
C SER A 578 -20.72 16.84 -15.04
N ASP A 579 -19.65 16.17 -15.45
CA ASP A 579 -19.66 14.90 -16.18
C ASP A 579 -20.33 13.77 -15.35
N VAL A 580 -20.04 13.71 -14.05
CA VAL A 580 -20.69 12.79 -13.09
C VAL A 580 -22.18 13.12 -12.92
N PHE A 581 -22.53 14.39 -12.74
CA PHE A 581 -23.91 14.81 -12.55
C PHE A 581 -24.76 14.55 -13.80
N GLN A 582 -24.26 14.93 -14.98
CA GLN A 582 -24.92 14.65 -16.26
C GLN A 582 -25.06 13.14 -16.51
N ALA A 583 -24.06 12.32 -16.15
CA ALA A 583 -24.18 10.87 -16.24
C ALA A 583 -25.30 10.31 -15.33
N LEU A 584 -25.43 10.81 -14.10
CA LEU A 584 -26.51 10.43 -13.18
C LEU A 584 -27.90 10.85 -13.67
N LEU A 585 -28.01 11.99 -14.35
CA LEU A 585 -29.25 12.42 -15.01
C LEU A 585 -29.57 11.55 -16.22
N SER A 586 -28.57 11.21 -17.05
CA SER A 586 -28.78 10.55 -18.35
C SER A 586 -29.46 9.16 -18.33
N GLY A 587 -29.62 8.53 -17.16
CA GLY A 587 -30.13 7.16 -17.02
C GLY A 587 -29.20 6.06 -17.56
N SER A 588 -28.12 6.41 -18.27
CA SER A 588 -27.33 5.49 -19.12
C SER A 588 -26.59 4.36 -18.39
N GLY A 589 -26.52 4.39 -17.06
CA GLY A 589 -26.04 3.27 -16.25
C GLY A 589 -25.59 3.67 -14.83
N PRO A 590 -25.20 2.69 -13.99
CA PRO A 590 -24.61 2.97 -12.69
C PRO A 590 -23.27 3.69 -12.84
N VAL A 591 -23.18 4.90 -12.28
CA VAL A 591 -21.96 5.72 -12.29
C VAL A 591 -20.98 5.15 -11.28
N LYS A 592 -19.83 4.66 -11.79
CA LYS A 592 -18.77 4.05 -10.98
C LYS A 592 -17.79 5.12 -10.51
N LEU A 593 -17.82 5.43 -9.22
CA LEU A 593 -16.82 6.28 -8.56
C LEU A 593 -15.75 5.39 -7.94
N HIS A 594 -14.50 5.58 -8.34
CA HIS A 594 -13.35 4.87 -7.76
C HIS A 594 -12.85 5.64 -6.54
N ILE A 595 -12.69 4.97 -5.41
CA ILE A 595 -12.16 5.56 -4.18
C ILE A 595 -10.77 4.99 -3.90
N LYS A 596 -9.83 5.86 -3.55
CA LYS A 596 -8.55 5.51 -2.92
C LYS A 596 -8.47 6.25 -1.60
N ALA A 597 -8.20 5.57 -0.50
CA ALA A 597 -8.18 6.19 0.82
C ALA A 597 -7.08 5.61 1.70
N ASP A 598 -6.45 6.47 2.50
CA ASP A 598 -5.65 6.05 3.63
C ASP A 598 -6.56 6.02 4.86
N VAL A 599 -6.67 4.86 5.50
CA VAL A 599 -7.58 4.63 6.63
C VAL A 599 -6.77 4.41 7.91
N ASP A 600 -7.13 5.11 8.99
CA ASP A 600 -6.64 4.82 10.33
C ASP A 600 -7.77 4.19 11.15
N VAL A 601 -7.44 3.12 11.85
CA VAL A 601 -8.37 2.26 12.59
C VAL A 601 -7.90 2.14 14.03
N GLU A 602 -8.76 2.47 14.98
CA GLU A 602 -8.52 2.15 16.39
C GLU A 602 -9.11 0.78 16.70
N MET A 603 -8.24 -0.13 17.11
CA MET A 603 -8.57 -1.53 17.39
C MET A 603 -8.32 -1.88 18.86
N ARG A 604 -9.14 -2.80 19.36
CA ARG A 604 -9.05 -3.38 20.71
C ARG A 604 -8.79 -4.88 20.62
N THR A 605 -7.82 -5.34 21.40
CA THR A 605 -7.33 -6.72 21.49
C THR A 605 -7.04 -7.08 22.95
N ALA A 606 -6.64 -8.33 23.23
CA ALA A 606 -6.10 -8.71 24.54
C ALA A 606 -4.94 -7.81 25.04
N LEU A 607 -4.14 -7.24 24.13
CA LEU A 607 -3.00 -6.38 24.47
C LEU A 607 -3.40 -4.94 24.83
N GLY A 608 -4.68 -4.60 24.73
CA GLY A 608 -5.23 -3.25 24.94
C GLY A 608 -5.77 -2.63 23.65
N THR A 609 -5.86 -1.31 23.65
CA THR A 609 -6.37 -0.49 22.53
C THR A 609 -5.22 0.29 21.90
N PHE A 610 -5.06 0.17 20.58
CA PHE A 610 -4.08 0.92 19.80
C PHE A 610 -4.64 1.30 18.43
N ALA A 611 -4.01 2.29 17.78
CA ALA A 611 -4.33 2.66 16.41
C ALA A 611 -3.38 1.98 15.42
N VAL A 612 -3.91 1.57 14.27
CA VAL A 612 -3.13 1.19 13.08
C VAL A 612 -3.48 2.20 11.99
N ARG A 613 -2.48 2.64 11.23
CA ARG A 613 -2.59 3.84 10.38
C ARG A 613 -2.14 3.61 8.94
N ARG A 614 -2.59 4.49 8.06
CA ARG A 614 -2.33 4.44 6.60
C ARG A 614 -2.59 3.05 6.01
N ILE A 615 -3.70 2.42 6.41
CA ILE A 615 -4.16 1.18 5.80
C ILE A 615 -4.70 1.55 4.40
N PRO A 616 -4.08 1.07 3.30
CA PRO A 616 -4.43 1.52 1.96
C PRO A 616 -5.72 0.83 1.48
N ALA A 617 -6.80 1.60 1.36
CA ALA A 617 -8.09 1.14 0.85
C ALA A 617 -8.31 1.57 -0.60
N LYS A 618 -8.78 0.65 -1.43
CA LYS A 618 -9.16 0.89 -2.83
C LYS A 618 -10.53 0.25 -3.06
N GLY A 619 -11.45 0.96 -3.70
CA GLY A 619 -12.82 0.46 -3.90
C GLY A 619 -13.55 1.15 -5.05
N VAL A 620 -14.73 0.64 -5.40
CA VAL A 620 -15.61 1.21 -6.44
C VAL A 620 -17.03 1.31 -5.89
N VAL A 621 -17.56 2.53 -5.83
CA VAL A 621 -18.95 2.82 -5.44
C VAL A 621 -19.80 2.93 -6.70
N PRO A 622 -20.78 2.03 -6.93
CA PRO A 622 -21.80 2.20 -7.95
C PRO A 622 -22.90 3.14 -7.44
N VAL A 623 -22.88 4.39 -7.87
CA VAL A 623 -24.00 5.33 -7.66
C VAL A 623 -25.08 5.01 -8.70
N LYS A 624 -26.32 4.83 -8.25
CA LYS A 624 -27.45 4.58 -9.17
C LYS A 624 -27.87 5.90 -9.84
N PRO A 625 -28.11 5.92 -11.16
CA PRO A 625 -28.65 7.08 -11.83
C PRO A 625 -30.12 7.31 -11.41
N LEU A 626 -30.70 8.41 -11.86
CA LEU A 626 -32.15 8.57 -11.83
C LEU A 626 -32.84 7.45 -12.63
N PRO A 627 -34.03 6.96 -12.22
CA PRO A 627 -34.78 5.98 -13.00
C PRO A 627 -35.20 6.56 -14.34
N SER A 628 -34.68 5.99 -15.44
CA SER A 628 -35.15 6.22 -16.80
C SER A 628 -36.20 5.15 -17.17
N ASP A 629 -37.33 5.55 -17.75
CA ASP A 629 -38.30 4.61 -18.32
C ASP A 629 -37.66 3.91 -19.55
N PRO A 630 -37.61 2.55 -19.60
CA PRO A 630 -37.10 1.82 -20.76
C PRO A 630 -37.83 2.09 -22.08
N HIS A 631 -38.97 2.78 -22.06
CA HIS A 631 -39.81 3.06 -23.22
C HIS A 631 -39.75 4.52 -23.72
N SER A 632 -39.11 5.44 -22.98
CA SER A 632 -38.87 6.82 -23.45
C SER A 632 -37.39 7.03 -23.82
N PRO A 633 -37.03 7.28 -25.10
CA PRO A 633 -35.64 7.57 -25.47
C PRO A 633 -35.17 8.95 -24.99
N ASP A 634 -36.12 9.87 -24.73
CA ASP A 634 -35.87 11.19 -24.16
C ASP A 634 -36.11 11.16 -22.64
N PHE A 635 -35.20 11.77 -21.87
CA PHE A 635 -35.24 11.77 -20.41
C PHE A 635 -36.11 12.93 -19.86
N ASP A 636 -37.41 12.69 -19.75
CA ASP A 636 -38.39 13.69 -19.27
C ASP A 636 -38.35 13.89 -17.74
N ILE A 637 -37.45 14.77 -17.30
CA ILE A 637 -37.30 15.22 -15.91
C ILE A 637 -38.63 15.72 -15.31
N PRO A 638 -39.43 16.59 -15.99
CA PRO A 638 -40.78 16.93 -15.55
C PRO A 638 -41.66 15.72 -15.21
N SER A 639 -41.76 14.72 -16.08
CA SER A 639 -42.58 13.53 -15.80
C SER A 639 -42.06 12.74 -14.58
N LEU A 640 -40.74 12.54 -14.50
CA LEU A 640 -40.10 11.80 -13.40
C LEU A 640 -40.30 12.45 -12.03
N LEU A 641 -40.19 13.79 -11.95
CA LEU A 641 -40.41 14.54 -10.72
C LEU A 641 -41.89 14.74 -10.41
N SER A 642 -42.76 14.69 -11.42
CA SER A 642 -44.21 14.97 -11.34
C SER A 642 -44.52 16.25 -10.50
N PRO A 643 -43.94 17.40 -10.89
CA PRO A 643 -44.05 18.63 -10.11
C PRO A 643 -45.46 19.20 -10.12
N SER A 644 -45.91 19.72 -8.99
CA SER A 644 -47.21 20.37 -8.85
C SER A 644 -47.09 21.64 -8.00
N VAL A 645 -47.54 22.75 -8.58
CA VAL A 645 -47.62 24.07 -7.95
C VAL A 645 -49.00 24.24 -7.32
N GLY A 646 -49.06 24.65 -6.06
CA GLY A 646 -50.27 25.03 -5.35
C GLY A 646 -50.11 26.34 -4.59
N ASN A 647 -51.23 26.85 -4.05
CA ASN A 647 -51.23 27.99 -3.12
C ASN A 647 -50.47 29.24 -3.62
N LEU A 648 -50.55 29.51 -4.93
CA LEU A 648 -49.89 30.67 -5.55
C LEU A 648 -50.46 31.97 -4.99
N SER A 649 -49.58 32.82 -4.47
CA SER A 649 -49.89 34.10 -3.84
C SER A 649 -48.91 35.19 -4.24
N ILE A 650 -49.32 36.45 -4.12
CA ILE A 650 -48.47 37.62 -4.38
C ILE A 650 -48.01 38.18 -3.05
N VAL A 651 -46.68 38.24 -2.86
CA VAL A 651 -46.04 38.71 -1.62
C VAL A 651 -45.78 40.22 -1.67
N ASP A 652 -45.25 40.70 -2.79
CA ASP A 652 -44.87 42.10 -2.99
C ASP A 652 -44.94 42.48 -4.48
N THR A 653 -45.03 43.78 -4.77
CA THR A 653 -45.05 44.34 -6.13
C THR A 653 -44.31 45.67 -6.17
N THR A 654 -43.37 45.83 -7.10
CA THR A 654 -42.86 47.15 -7.48
C THR A 654 -43.51 47.59 -8.79
N ARG A 655 -43.07 48.70 -9.40
CA ARG A 655 -43.63 49.15 -10.69
C ARG A 655 -43.32 48.22 -11.86
N THR A 656 -42.20 47.48 -11.82
CA THR A 656 -41.75 46.54 -12.85
C THR A 656 -41.79 45.09 -12.42
N SER A 657 -41.66 44.82 -11.10
CA SER A 657 -41.60 43.47 -10.54
C SER A 657 -42.86 42.99 -9.83
N ILE A 658 -43.06 41.66 -9.83
CA ILE A 658 -43.98 40.94 -8.95
C ILE A 658 -43.18 39.85 -8.20
N THR A 659 -43.33 39.79 -6.87
CA THR A 659 -42.83 38.68 -6.06
C THR A 659 -43.98 37.72 -5.77
N LEU A 660 -43.86 36.50 -6.27
CA LEU A 660 -44.80 35.39 -6.08
C LEU A 660 -44.27 34.43 -5.02
N ALA A 661 -45.14 33.84 -4.21
CA ALA A 661 -44.83 32.67 -3.39
C ALA A 661 -45.79 31.52 -3.72
N ALA A 662 -45.28 30.30 -3.79
CA ALA A 662 -46.07 29.10 -4.06
C ALA A 662 -45.58 27.89 -3.26
N ASP A 663 -46.50 26.95 -3.00
CA ASP A 663 -46.21 25.64 -2.43
C ASP A 663 -45.93 24.65 -3.55
N PHE A 664 -44.73 24.07 -3.56
CA PHE A 664 -44.29 23.09 -4.54
C PHE A 664 -44.33 21.66 -3.96
N ASN A 665 -44.77 20.70 -4.76
CA ASN A 665 -44.73 19.27 -4.41
C ASN A 665 -44.12 18.49 -5.57
N PHE A 666 -43.16 17.61 -5.29
CA PHE A 666 -42.52 16.75 -6.28
C PHE A 666 -42.14 15.40 -5.66
N THR A 667 -41.85 14.41 -6.50
CA THR A 667 -41.35 13.10 -6.08
C THR A 667 -39.84 13.02 -6.34
N ASN A 668 -39.06 12.84 -5.27
CA ASN A 668 -37.66 12.44 -5.38
C ASN A 668 -37.62 10.93 -5.68
N PRO A 669 -37.14 10.50 -6.87
CA PRO A 669 -37.14 9.09 -7.25
C PRO A 669 -35.90 8.34 -6.70
N THR A 670 -34.95 9.03 -6.06
CA THR A 670 -33.74 8.42 -5.49
C THR A 670 -33.99 7.88 -4.09
N ASN A 671 -33.11 6.99 -3.62
CA ASN A 671 -33.01 6.58 -2.22
C ASN A 671 -32.14 7.54 -1.38
N TYR A 672 -31.76 8.69 -1.93
CA TYR A 672 -30.92 9.69 -1.28
C TYR A 672 -31.78 10.83 -0.71
N SER A 673 -31.28 11.50 0.32
CA SER A 673 -31.90 12.71 0.88
C SER A 673 -30.96 13.91 0.76
N ALA A 674 -31.54 15.11 0.68
CA ALA A 674 -30.79 16.35 0.53
C ALA A 674 -31.35 17.47 1.42
N SER A 675 -30.50 18.10 2.23
CA SER A 675 -30.77 19.37 2.90
C SER A 675 -30.23 20.52 2.04
N VAL A 676 -31.09 21.47 1.68
CA VAL A 676 -30.80 22.61 0.79
C VAL A 676 -31.09 23.92 1.53
N PRO A 677 -30.09 24.55 2.17
CA PRO A 677 -30.32 25.76 2.97
C PRO A 677 -30.74 26.98 2.14
N TYR A 678 -30.24 27.08 0.91
CA TYR A 678 -30.60 28.07 -0.09
C TYR A 678 -30.23 27.56 -1.49
N ILE A 679 -31.07 27.85 -2.47
CA ILE A 679 -30.77 27.67 -3.90
C ILE A 679 -31.51 28.73 -4.72
N ASP A 680 -30.91 29.15 -5.84
CA ASP A 680 -31.45 30.17 -6.75
C ASP A 680 -31.42 29.70 -8.21
N PHE A 681 -32.47 30.01 -8.97
CA PHE A 681 -32.68 29.60 -10.35
C PHE A 681 -33.12 30.79 -11.21
N HIS A 682 -32.67 30.83 -12.46
CA HIS A 682 -33.21 31.73 -13.48
C HIS A 682 -34.54 31.21 -14.05
N ILE A 683 -35.47 32.13 -14.34
CA ILE A 683 -36.74 31.88 -15.04
C ILE A 683 -36.64 32.46 -16.45
N LEU A 684 -36.77 31.63 -17.47
CA LEU A 684 -36.65 32.01 -18.88
C LEU A 684 -37.88 31.63 -19.70
N CYS A 685 -38.07 32.34 -20.81
CA CYS A 685 -38.97 31.98 -21.90
C CYS A 685 -38.24 32.26 -23.23
N ASN A 686 -38.17 31.28 -24.14
CA ASN A 686 -37.42 31.40 -25.40
C ASN A 686 -36.01 31.99 -25.19
N ASP A 687 -35.24 31.35 -24.29
CA ASP A 687 -33.89 31.76 -23.83
C ASP A 687 -33.75 33.18 -23.23
N THR A 688 -34.87 33.89 -23.08
CA THR A 688 -34.91 35.26 -22.57
C THR A 688 -35.17 35.25 -21.06
N LEU A 689 -34.30 35.87 -20.27
CA LEU A 689 -34.40 35.93 -18.80
C LEU A 689 -35.52 36.87 -18.35
N LEU A 690 -36.51 36.34 -17.63
CA LEU A 690 -37.70 37.07 -17.17
C LEU A 690 -37.72 37.31 -15.64
N GLY A 691 -36.87 36.60 -14.89
CA GLY A 691 -36.80 36.69 -13.43
C GLY A 691 -35.98 35.57 -12.81
N TYR A 692 -36.11 35.40 -11.50
CA TYR A 692 -35.41 34.39 -10.71
C TYR A 692 -36.31 33.75 -9.64
N ALA A 693 -35.99 32.54 -9.21
CA ALA A 693 -36.72 31.77 -8.20
C ALA A 693 -35.76 31.24 -7.13
N ARG A 694 -36.13 31.46 -5.86
CA ARG A 694 -35.29 31.15 -4.68
C ARG A 694 -36.08 30.43 -3.58
N THR A 695 -35.37 29.74 -2.71
CA THR A 695 -35.94 29.14 -1.49
C THR A 695 -35.86 30.11 -0.30
N PRO A 696 -36.99 30.56 0.28
CA PRO A 696 -36.99 31.47 1.44
C PRO A 696 -36.67 30.78 2.77
N GLU A 697 -36.86 29.46 2.83
CA GLU A 697 -36.61 28.59 3.99
C GLU A 697 -35.80 27.37 3.51
N PRO A 698 -34.95 26.76 4.36
CA PRO A 698 -34.24 25.52 4.02
C PRO A 698 -35.18 24.40 3.59
N LEU A 699 -34.90 23.76 2.45
CA LEU A 699 -35.65 22.60 1.98
C LEU A 699 -35.02 21.30 2.48
N GLU A 700 -35.81 20.45 3.14
CA GLU A 700 -35.46 19.06 3.43
C GLU A 700 -36.13 18.14 2.40
N ILE A 701 -35.33 17.50 1.56
CA ILE A 701 -35.78 16.62 0.47
C ILE A 701 -35.56 15.17 0.91
N GLY A 702 -36.65 14.49 1.28
CA GLY A 702 -36.66 13.05 1.54
C GLY A 702 -36.79 12.22 0.26
N PRO A 703 -36.52 10.90 0.32
CA PRO A 703 -36.91 9.94 -0.72
C PRO A 703 -38.43 9.91 -0.91
N GLY A 704 -38.90 9.77 -2.15
CA GLY A 704 -40.33 9.75 -2.46
C GLY A 704 -40.97 11.14 -2.47
N ARG A 705 -42.26 11.24 -2.09
CA ARG A 705 -43.10 12.41 -2.34
C ARG A 705 -42.95 13.51 -1.29
N ASN A 706 -42.21 14.56 -1.65
CA ASN A 706 -42.10 15.81 -0.89
C ASN A 706 -43.30 16.74 -1.17
N ARG A 707 -43.69 17.57 -0.20
CA ARG A 707 -44.88 18.43 -0.28
C ARG A 707 -44.68 19.75 0.47
N TYR A 708 -45.45 20.78 0.07
CA TYR A 708 -45.47 22.10 0.73
C TYR A 708 -44.09 22.78 0.82
N LEU A 709 -43.25 22.57 -0.19
CA LEU A 709 -41.93 23.21 -0.29
C LEU A 709 -42.13 24.63 -0.83
N LYS A 710 -41.89 25.63 0.01
CA LYS A 710 -42.07 27.04 -0.35
C LYS A 710 -41.00 27.48 -1.36
N VAL A 711 -41.42 28.15 -2.41
CA VAL A 711 -40.53 28.83 -3.37
C VAL A 711 -41.04 30.25 -3.59
N GLU A 712 -40.13 31.22 -3.57
CA GLU A 712 -40.39 32.60 -4.00
C GLU A 712 -39.87 32.81 -5.43
N ALA A 713 -40.71 33.32 -6.32
CA ALA A 713 -40.33 33.70 -7.68
C ALA A 713 -40.47 35.21 -7.86
N VAL A 714 -39.38 35.89 -8.19
CA VAL A 714 -39.36 37.32 -8.52
C VAL A 714 -39.36 37.45 -10.04
N TRP A 715 -40.48 37.92 -10.57
CA TRP A 715 -40.66 38.28 -11.97
C TRP A 715 -40.30 39.76 -12.15
N ASP A 716 -39.17 40.08 -12.78
CA ASP A 716 -38.84 41.42 -13.26
C ASP A 716 -38.07 41.34 -14.59
N PRO A 717 -38.78 41.24 -15.73
CA PRO A 717 -38.14 41.17 -17.03
C PRO A 717 -37.36 42.44 -17.38
N VAL A 718 -37.79 43.61 -16.87
CA VAL A 718 -37.17 44.90 -17.18
C VAL A 718 -35.78 45.01 -16.54
N ALA A 719 -35.66 44.62 -15.27
CA ALA A 719 -34.38 44.56 -14.58
C ALA A 719 -33.48 43.41 -15.06
N SER A 720 -34.07 42.29 -15.49
CA SER A 720 -33.34 41.07 -15.85
C SER A 720 -32.81 41.05 -17.29
N GLY A 721 -33.58 41.57 -18.25
CA GLY A 721 -33.25 41.53 -19.69
C GLY A 721 -33.77 42.72 -20.50
N GLY A 722 -34.14 43.82 -19.85
CA GLY A 722 -34.57 45.06 -20.51
C GLY A 722 -35.88 44.95 -21.29
N GLU A 723 -36.03 45.81 -22.29
CA GLU A 723 -37.31 45.95 -23.03
C GLU A 723 -37.63 44.74 -23.94
N GLU A 724 -36.61 43.95 -24.32
CA GLU A 724 -36.79 42.69 -25.04
C GLU A 724 -37.44 41.63 -24.15
N ALA A 725 -36.84 41.38 -22.97
CA ALA A 725 -37.43 40.52 -21.94
C ALA A 725 -38.81 41.01 -21.49
N ARG A 726 -39.01 42.33 -21.38
CA ARG A 726 -40.33 42.92 -21.13
C ARG A 726 -41.35 42.54 -22.21
N SER A 727 -40.97 42.61 -23.49
CA SER A 727 -41.88 42.23 -24.58
C SER A 727 -42.17 40.72 -24.59
N VAL A 728 -41.17 39.87 -24.33
CA VAL A 728 -41.34 38.40 -24.23
C VAL A 728 -42.22 38.03 -23.02
N GLY A 729 -42.00 38.64 -21.85
CA GLY A 729 -42.81 38.43 -20.66
C GLY A 729 -44.26 38.90 -20.84
N ARG A 730 -44.47 40.06 -21.49
CA ARG A 730 -45.80 40.54 -21.89
C ARG A 730 -46.51 39.56 -22.82
N GLU A 731 -45.81 39.04 -23.82
CA GLU A 731 -46.36 38.07 -24.78
C GLU A 731 -46.74 36.75 -24.08
N LEU A 732 -45.90 36.25 -23.17
CA LEU A 732 -46.20 35.08 -22.35
C LEU A 732 -47.46 35.28 -21.51
N LEU A 733 -47.56 36.39 -20.78
CA LEU A 733 -48.72 36.71 -19.95
C LEU A 733 -50.00 36.85 -20.78
N SER A 734 -49.92 37.50 -21.95
CA SER A 734 -51.05 37.69 -22.86
C SER A 734 -51.56 36.36 -23.44
N ARG A 735 -50.65 35.46 -23.83
CA ARG A 735 -50.98 34.08 -24.26
C ARG A 735 -51.58 33.26 -23.14
N TYR A 736 -50.99 33.31 -21.95
CA TYR A 736 -51.46 32.56 -20.78
C TYR A 736 -52.87 32.97 -20.35
N LEU A 737 -53.14 34.28 -20.26
CA LEU A 737 -54.47 34.82 -19.95
C LEU A 737 -55.52 34.50 -21.03
N SER A 738 -55.10 34.37 -22.28
CA SER A 738 -55.95 33.98 -23.42
C SER A 738 -56.14 32.45 -23.55
N GLY A 739 -55.61 31.65 -22.63
CA GLY A 739 -55.81 30.19 -22.61
C GLY A 739 -54.93 29.38 -23.57
N PHE A 740 -53.88 29.97 -24.15
CA PHE A 740 -52.89 29.21 -24.93
C PHE A 740 -52.01 28.37 -23.99
N ASN A 741 -51.59 27.19 -24.45
CA ASN A 741 -50.53 26.44 -23.78
C ASN A 741 -49.23 27.26 -23.82
N THR A 742 -48.64 27.53 -22.66
CA THR A 742 -47.38 28.26 -22.48
C THR A 742 -46.45 27.44 -21.60
N SER A 743 -45.15 27.68 -21.72
CA SER A 743 -44.10 27.01 -20.94
C SER A 743 -43.09 28.01 -20.39
N LEU A 744 -42.43 27.64 -19.30
CA LEU A 744 -41.35 28.38 -18.67
C LEU A 744 -40.16 27.43 -18.45
N THR A 745 -38.96 27.89 -18.75
CA THR A 745 -37.73 27.15 -18.50
C THR A 745 -37.11 27.65 -17.20
N VAL A 746 -36.92 26.74 -16.25
CA VAL A 746 -36.16 27.00 -15.02
C VAL A 746 -34.74 26.50 -15.23
N LYS A 747 -33.74 27.35 -15.00
CA LYS A 747 -32.33 27.03 -15.28
C LYS A 747 -31.41 27.47 -14.14
N THR A 748 -30.48 26.61 -13.76
CA THR A 748 -29.42 26.91 -12.79
C THR A 748 -28.30 27.75 -13.42
N HIS A 749 -27.46 28.37 -12.60
CA HIS A 749 -26.35 29.23 -13.01
C HIS A 749 -25.17 29.13 -12.04
N GLU A 750 -24.02 29.72 -12.38
CA GLU A 750 -22.81 29.65 -11.54
C GLU A 750 -23.02 30.19 -10.11
N GLY A 751 -23.96 31.13 -9.92
CA GLY A 751 -24.35 31.67 -8.62
C GLY A 751 -25.47 30.91 -7.89
N THR A 752 -26.00 29.81 -8.44
CA THR A 752 -27.11 29.02 -7.85
C THR A 752 -26.81 28.55 -6.41
N ILE A 753 -25.52 28.32 -6.08
CA ILE A 753 -25.04 28.05 -4.71
C ILE A 753 -23.83 28.97 -4.44
N PRO A 754 -24.03 30.19 -3.90
CA PRO A 754 -22.98 31.20 -3.81
C PRO A 754 -21.73 30.78 -3.02
N ALA A 755 -21.89 29.91 -2.02
CA ALA A 755 -20.78 29.40 -1.22
C ALA A 755 -19.88 28.40 -1.99
N CYS A 756 -20.41 27.72 -3.01
CA CYS A 756 -19.66 26.72 -3.78
C CYS A 756 -19.80 26.96 -5.30
N PRO A 757 -19.07 27.95 -5.86
CA PRO A 757 -19.17 28.32 -7.28
C PRO A 757 -18.88 27.16 -8.25
N GLU A 758 -17.98 26.24 -7.90
CA GLU A 758 -17.69 25.06 -8.72
C GLU A 758 -18.90 24.11 -8.84
N LEU A 759 -19.68 23.97 -7.76
CA LEU A 759 -20.95 23.23 -7.79
C LEU A 759 -22.03 24.00 -8.56
N GLY A 760 -22.08 25.33 -8.43
CA GLY A 760 -22.97 26.19 -9.22
C GLY A 760 -22.68 26.09 -10.73
N ARG A 761 -21.40 26.17 -11.13
CA ARG A 761 -20.96 26.00 -12.52
C ARG A 761 -21.34 24.62 -13.04
N ALA A 762 -21.04 23.56 -12.28
CA ALA A 762 -21.37 22.18 -12.67
C ALA A 762 -22.88 21.93 -12.78
N LEU A 763 -23.69 22.63 -11.99
CA LEU A 763 -25.14 22.61 -12.11
C LEU A 763 -25.66 23.45 -13.28
N SER A 764 -24.94 24.45 -13.80
CA SER A 764 -25.48 25.46 -14.74
C SER A 764 -25.97 24.95 -16.11
N ALA A 765 -25.62 23.71 -16.47
CA ALA A 765 -26.16 23.01 -17.65
C ALA A 765 -27.58 22.45 -17.42
N PHE A 766 -28.08 22.43 -16.19
CA PHE A 766 -29.39 21.88 -15.83
C PHE A 766 -30.51 22.88 -16.11
N GLU A 767 -31.35 22.55 -17.09
CA GLU A 767 -32.54 23.30 -17.46
C GLU A 767 -33.76 22.38 -17.54
N VAL A 768 -34.90 22.87 -17.04
CA VAL A 768 -36.16 22.13 -17.00
C VAL A 768 -37.27 23.03 -17.51
N THR A 769 -37.84 22.66 -18.67
CA THR A 769 -39.00 23.35 -19.23
C THR A 769 -40.28 22.76 -18.67
N LEU A 770 -41.03 23.58 -17.93
CA LEU A 770 -42.30 23.22 -17.30
C LEU A 770 -43.47 23.88 -18.06
N PRO A 771 -44.60 23.18 -18.28
CA PRO A 771 -45.82 23.81 -18.75
C PRO A 771 -46.37 24.74 -17.66
N ALA A 772 -46.88 25.92 -18.04
CA ALA A 772 -47.51 26.84 -17.10
C ALA A 772 -48.77 26.21 -16.49
N PRO A 773 -49.00 26.33 -15.17
CA PRO A 773 -50.15 25.71 -14.51
C PRO A 773 -51.45 26.36 -15.02
N ARG A 774 -52.40 25.55 -15.51
CA ARG A 774 -53.66 26.09 -16.06
C ARG A 774 -54.51 26.77 -14.98
N LEU A 775 -55.13 27.90 -15.34
CA LEU A 775 -56.09 28.59 -14.48
C LEU A 775 -57.32 27.72 -14.21
N GLN A 776 -57.47 27.29 -12.95
CA GLN A 776 -58.64 26.54 -12.49
C GLN A 776 -59.79 27.51 -12.21
N ILE A 777 -60.60 27.77 -13.25
CA ILE A 777 -61.85 28.54 -13.12
C ILE A 777 -62.99 27.54 -12.87
N PRO A 778 -63.82 27.70 -11.81
CA PRO A 778 -65.00 26.88 -11.61
C PRO A 778 -65.97 26.98 -12.81
N PRO A 779 -66.66 25.89 -13.20
CA PRO A 779 -67.66 25.96 -14.27
C PRO A 779 -68.75 26.99 -13.90
N PRO A 780 -69.27 27.75 -14.87
CA PRO A 780 -70.30 28.75 -14.60
C PRO A 780 -71.57 28.07 -14.07
N GLU A 781 -72.06 28.52 -12.91
CA GLU A 781 -73.33 28.05 -12.36
C GLU A 781 -74.47 28.35 -13.34
N GLY A 782 -75.08 27.28 -13.86
CA GLY A 782 -76.19 27.36 -14.81
C GLY A 782 -77.51 27.71 -14.14
N ASP A 783 -78.33 28.50 -14.84
CA ASP A 783 -79.71 28.79 -14.45
C ASP A 783 -80.50 27.47 -14.21
N GLY A 784 -81.15 27.35 -13.05
CA GLY A 784 -82.07 26.24 -12.78
C GLY A 784 -83.35 26.39 -13.59
N GLY A 785 -83.42 25.72 -14.74
CA GLY A 785 -84.56 25.72 -15.65
C GLY A 785 -84.85 24.31 -16.17
N ASP A 786 -85.89 23.69 -15.63
CA ASP A 786 -86.26 22.31 -15.95
C ASP A 786 -86.71 22.17 -17.41
N GLY A 787 -86.21 21.14 -18.10
CA GLY A 787 -86.52 20.87 -19.51
C GLY A 787 -86.08 19.48 -19.94
N ASP A 788 -86.98 18.50 -19.80
CA ASP A 788 -86.68 17.09 -20.07
C ASP A 788 -86.25 16.84 -21.52
N GLY A 789 -85.03 16.30 -21.70
CA GLY A 789 -84.47 15.91 -22.99
C GLY A 789 -83.52 14.72 -22.81
N ASP A 790 -83.98 13.52 -23.15
CA ASP A 790 -83.19 12.29 -23.04
C ASP A 790 -82.08 12.26 -24.10
N GLY A 791 -80.83 12.10 -23.66
CA GLY A 791 -79.63 12.30 -24.46
C GLY A 791 -78.36 12.21 -23.61
N GLY A 792 -77.88 10.99 -23.38
CA GLY A 792 -76.70 10.73 -22.55
C GLY A 792 -75.40 10.83 -23.34
N ASP A 793 -74.75 12.00 -23.32
CA ASP A 793 -73.40 12.16 -23.87
C ASP A 793 -72.32 11.68 -22.88
N ASN A 794 -71.45 10.78 -23.36
CA ASN A 794 -70.36 10.17 -22.61
C ASN A 794 -69.03 10.85 -22.99
N PRO A 795 -68.17 11.28 -22.04
CA PRO A 795 -67.07 12.22 -22.32
C PRO A 795 -65.88 11.66 -23.11
N ASP A 796 -65.95 10.41 -23.59
CA ASP A 796 -64.88 9.70 -24.32
C ASP A 796 -65.15 9.60 -25.83
N GLN A 797 -65.64 10.67 -26.46
CA GLN A 797 -65.73 10.76 -27.93
C GLN A 797 -65.02 12.02 -28.42
N PRO A 798 -64.06 11.93 -29.37
CA PRO A 798 -63.40 13.10 -29.92
C PRO A 798 -64.39 13.96 -30.71
N SER A 799 -64.26 15.27 -30.60
CA SER A 799 -65.08 16.25 -31.34
C SER A 799 -64.93 16.03 -32.85
N ASP A 800 -66.04 16.09 -33.57
CA ASP A 800 -66.06 15.95 -35.03
C ASP A 800 -65.22 17.08 -35.66
N PRO A 801 -64.31 16.81 -36.63
CA PRO A 801 -63.45 17.85 -37.21
C PRO A 801 -64.18 18.85 -38.11
N ASP A 802 -65.40 18.53 -38.53
CA ASP A 802 -66.14 19.20 -39.61
C ASP A 802 -67.37 19.98 -39.09
N ASP A 803 -67.14 21.05 -38.31
CA ASP A 803 -68.08 22.19 -38.24
C ASP A 803 -67.59 23.27 -39.24
N PRO A 804 -68.18 23.36 -40.45
CA PRO A 804 -67.55 24.01 -41.60
C PRO A 804 -67.73 25.53 -41.67
N ASP A 805 -68.31 26.16 -40.63
CA ASP A 805 -69.05 27.42 -40.75
C ASP A 805 -68.38 28.65 -40.09
N ASP A 806 -67.04 28.67 -39.96
CA ASP A 806 -66.25 29.89 -39.71
C ASP A 806 -64.81 29.79 -40.30
N PRO A 807 -64.53 30.38 -41.48
CA PRO A 807 -63.20 30.32 -42.08
C PRO A 807 -62.22 31.19 -41.29
N ALA A 808 -61.08 30.63 -40.90
CA ALA A 808 -59.99 31.39 -40.30
C ALA A 808 -59.48 32.46 -41.30
N ASP A 809 -59.58 33.73 -40.92
CA ASP A 809 -59.09 34.85 -41.71
C ASP A 809 -57.56 34.71 -41.92
N PRO A 810 -57.07 34.55 -43.16
CA PRO A 810 -55.65 34.29 -43.42
C PRO A 810 -54.74 35.48 -43.10
N ASP A 811 -55.30 36.67 -42.86
CA ASP A 811 -54.55 37.87 -42.48
C ASP A 811 -54.47 38.08 -40.94
N ASP A 812 -55.06 37.20 -40.10
CA ASP A 812 -55.04 37.32 -38.63
C ASP A 812 -53.72 36.77 -38.02
N PRO A 813 -52.82 37.60 -37.46
CA PRO A 813 -51.44 37.20 -37.15
C PRO A 813 -51.26 36.37 -35.86
N VAL A 814 -52.37 35.97 -35.21
CA VAL A 814 -52.34 35.18 -33.96
C VAL A 814 -53.26 33.96 -34.12
N PRO A 815 -52.77 32.72 -33.89
CA PRO A 815 -53.58 31.51 -34.06
C PRO A 815 -54.75 31.44 -33.08
N ALA A 816 -55.75 30.63 -33.40
CA ALA A 816 -56.93 30.45 -32.56
C ALA A 816 -56.61 29.78 -31.19
N PRO A 817 -57.12 30.30 -30.07
CA PRO A 817 -57.15 29.56 -28.80
C PRO A 817 -58.23 28.45 -28.85
N PRO A 818 -58.11 27.39 -28.01
CA PRO A 818 -59.10 26.30 -27.95
C PRO A 818 -60.52 26.76 -27.58
N HIS A 819 -61.53 26.07 -28.11
CA HIS A 819 -62.94 26.46 -27.96
C HIS A 819 -63.48 26.33 -26.52
N ASP A 820 -62.92 25.42 -25.71
CA ASP A 820 -63.34 25.15 -24.33
C ASP A 820 -62.28 25.57 -23.28
N ALA A 821 -61.43 26.54 -23.62
CA ALA A 821 -60.44 27.08 -22.66
C ALA A 821 -61.15 27.88 -21.53
N PRO A 822 -60.70 27.78 -20.26
CA PRO A 822 -61.31 28.53 -19.16
C PRO A 822 -61.06 30.04 -19.33
N HIS A 823 -62.10 30.80 -19.68
CA HIS A 823 -62.00 32.22 -20.00
C HIS A 823 -62.02 33.14 -18.75
N PHE A 824 -61.13 34.14 -18.73
CA PHE A 824 -61.16 35.26 -17.78
C PHE A 824 -62.50 36.04 -17.80
N ILE A 825 -63.17 36.06 -18.95
CA ILE A 825 -64.53 36.57 -19.14
C ILE A 825 -65.52 35.39 -19.10
N GLN A 826 -66.29 35.24 -18.02
CA GLN A 826 -67.26 34.15 -17.87
C GLN A 826 -68.55 34.38 -18.67
N SER A 827 -69.04 35.62 -18.68
CA SER A 827 -70.27 35.99 -19.37
C SER A 827 -70.31 37.48 -19.69
N THR A 828 -71.11 37.87 -20.67
CA THR A 828 -71.36 39.28 -21.01
C THR A 828 -72.85 39.56 -21.02
N GLU A 829 -73.28 40.72 -20.55
CA GLU A 829 -74.60 41.28 -20.84
C GLU A 829 -74.46 42.53 -21.71
N ILE A 830 -75.18 42.56 -22.83
CA ILE A 830 -75.22 43.69 -23.76
C ILE A 830 -76.54 44.44 -23.57
N HIS A 831 -76.48 45.75 -23.32
CA HIS A 831 -77.65 46.63 -23.33
C HIS A 831 -77.63 47.52 -24.58
N LEU A 832 -78.63 47.34 -25.45
CA LEU A 832 -78.70 48.06 -26.72
C LEU A 832 -79.18 49.52 -26.59
N LEU A 833 -80.13 49.82 -25.69
CA LEU A 833 -80.66 51.19 -25.52
C LEU A 833 -79.64 52.12 -24.87
N THR A 834 -78.90 51.64 -23.87
CA THR A 834 -77.82 52.42 -23.23
C THR A 834 -76.49 52.32 -23.98
N SER A 835 -76.38 51.43 -24.96
CA SER A 835 -75.14 51.13 -25.69
C SER A 835 -73.98 50.84 -24.74
N THR A 836 -74.19 49.88 -23.85
CA THR A 836 -73.20 49.47 -22.84
C THR A 836 -73.12 47.96 -22.70
N ALA A 837 -71.92 47.43 -22.48
CA ALA A 837 -71.69 46.06 -22.05
C ALA A 837 -71.35 45.98 -20.55
N LEU A 838 -71.74 44.89 -19.93
CA LEU A 838 -71.36 44.45 -18.60
C LEU A 838 -70.66 43.10 -18.77
N PHE A 839 -69.47 42.91 -18.20
CA PHE A 839 -68.77 41.62 -18.26
C PHE A 839 -68.65 41.05 -16.85
N THR A 840 -68.97 39.77 -16.70
CA THR A 840 -68.57 39.00 -15.53
C THR A 840 -67.15 38.53 -15.75
N LEU A 841 -66.22 39.04 -14.94
CA LEU A 841 -64.83 38.63 -14.92
C LEU A 841 -64.58 37.66 -13.76
N TYR A 842 -63.61 36.76 -13.93
CA TYR A 842 -63.10 35.92 -12.87
C TYR A 842 -61.63 36.25 -12.59
N SER A 843 -61.32 36.83 -11.43
CA SER A 843 -59.94 37.02 -11.01
C SER A 843 -59.33 35.68 -10.58
N PRO A 844 -58.23 35.22 -11.21
CA PRO A 844 -57.53 34.01 -10.81
C PRO A 844 -56.71 34.19 -9.53
N LEU A 845 -56.60 35.41 -9.00
CA LEU A 845 -55.83 35.72 -7.80
C LEU A 845 -56.72 35.49 -6.56
N GLY A 846 -56.40 34.50 -5.73
CA GLY A 846 -57.23 34.11 -4.58
C GLY A 846 -57.33 35.13 -3.45
N THR A 847 -56.40 36.09 -3.38
CA THR A 847 -56.32 37.09 -2.29
C THR A 847 -56.09 38.53 -2.75
N THR A 848 -55.58 38.74 -3.97
CA THR A 848 -55.17 40.06 -4.47
C THR A 848 -56.17 40.65 -5.46
N THR A 849 -56.60 41.89 -5.24
CA THR A 849 -57.44 42.62 -6.20
C THR A 849 -56.63 43.06 -7.42
N LEU A 850 -57.00 42.53 -8.58
CA LEU A 850 -56.54 42.96 -9.89
C LEU A 850 -57.22 44.30 -10.24
N TYR A 851 -56.55 45.18 -10.98
CA TYR A 851 -57.17 46.39 -11.53
C TYR A 851 -56.97 46.45 -13.03
N ILE A 852 -58.04 46.71 -13.77
CA ILE A 852 -57.98 47.13 -15.16
C ILE A 852 -57.90 48.66 -15.14
N THR A 853 -56.84 49.24 -15.70
CA THR A 853 -56.59 50.69 -15.70
C THR A 853 -57.07 51.38 -16.97
N SER A 854 -57.05 50.65 -18.07
CA SER A 854 -57.29 51.15 -19.43
C SER A 854 -57.67 49.97 -20.31
N MET A 855 -58.57 50.17 -21.27
CA MET A 855 -59.05 49.10 -22.14
C MET A 855 -59.45 49.59 -23.52
N ASN A 856 -59.03 48.86 -24.55
CA ASN A 856 -59.42 49.00 -25.94
C ASN A 856 -59.83 47.61 -26.45
N ALA A 857 -61.12 47.39 -26.74
CA ALA A 857 -61.64 46.06 -27.04
C ALA A 857 -62.59 46.04 -28.25
N THR A 858 -62.57 44.97 -29.04
CA THR A 858 -63.50 44.74 -30.15
C THR A 858 -64.12 43.36 -30.04
N ALA A 859 -65.45 43.30 -30.18
CA ALA A 859 -66.20 42.05 -30.24
C ALA A 859 -66.53 41.67 -31.69
N PHE A 860 -66.47 40.38 -31.99
CA PHE A 860 -66.67 39.80 -33.32
C PHE A 860 -67.66 38.64 -33.25
N TYR A 861 -68.39 38.42 -34.35
CA TYR A 861 -69.32 37.31 -34.54
C TYR A 861 -69.14 36.76 -35.97
N ARG A 862 -68.64 35.52 -36.10
CA ARG A 862 -68.30 34.90 -37.40
C ARG A 862 -67.39 35.81 -38.26
N GLY A 863 -66.25 36.20 -37.69
CA GLY A 863 -65.33 37.21 -38.26
C GLY A 863 -65.83 38.66 -38.22
N ASP A 864 -67.13 38.92 -38.35
CA ASP A 864 -67.69 40.28 -38.50
C ASP A 864 -67.65 41.13 -37.21
N PRO A 865 -67.18 42.39 -37.26
CA PRO A 865 -67.10 43.25 -36.07
C PRO A 865 -68.50 43.72 -35.61
N VAL A 866 -68.81 43.45 -34.35
CA VAL A 866 -70.10 43.73 -33.70
C VAL A 866 -70.13 45.13 -33.09
N GLY A 867 -69.07 45.47 -32.35
CA GLY A 867 -68.94 46.73 -31.60
C GLY A 867 -67.60 46.80 -30.88
N HIS A 868 -67.21 48.02 -30.51
CA HIS A 868 -65.90 48.34 -29.94
C HIS A 868 -66.03 49.22 -28.68
N ILE A 869 -65.14 49.00 -27.72
CA ILE A 869 -64.97 49.79 -26.50
C ILE A 869 -63.74 50.67 -26.72
N GLU A 870 -63.99 51.92 -27.11
CA GLU A 870 -62.95 52.87 -27.49
C GLU A 870 -62.34 53.53 -26.25
N ARG A 871 -61.07 53.21 -25.94
CA ARG A 871 -60.21 53.84 -24.90
C ARG A 871 -60.93 54.13 -23.57
N PHE A 872 -61.37 53.08 -22.89
CA PHE A 872 -61.92 53.20 -21.54
C PHE A 872 -60.80 53.31 -20.50
N ASP A 873 -60.35 54.55 -20.23
CA ASP A 873 -59.23 54.87 -19.34
C ASP A 873 -59.64 55.08 -17.85
N ALA A 874 -60.83 54.63 -17.45
CA ALA A 874 -61.31 54.73 -16.07
C ALA A 874 -61.02 53.45 -15.27
N PRO A 875 -60.12 53.47 -14.27
CA PRO A 875 -59.68 52.26 -13.60
C PRO A 875 -60.77 51.62 -12.73
N PHE A 876 -60.95 50.31 -12.85
CA PHE A 876 -61.87 49.53 -12.01
C PHE A 876 -61.20 48.31 -11.39
N ALA A 877 -61.78 47.84 -10.28
CA ALA A 877 -61.30 46.71 -9.50
C ALA A 877 -61.94 45.39 -9.97
N VAL A 878 -61.13 44.34 -10.02
CA VAL A 878 -61.53 42.95 -10.27
C VAL A 878 -61.04 42.15 -9.04
N PRO A 879 -61.84 42.11 -7.94
CA PRO A 879 -61.46 41.40 -6.72
C PRO A 879 -61.36 39.88 -6.95
N PRO A 880 -60.75 39.12 -6.01
CA PRO A 880 -60.69 37.66 -6.05
C PRO A 880 -62.02 36.98 -6.36
N GLY A 881 -62.01 36.00 -7.28
CA GLY A 881 -63.20 35.28 -7.70
C GLY A 881 -64.04 36.03 -8.75
N ARG A 882 -65.37 35.84 -8.70
CA ARG A 882 -66.33 36.37 -9.68
C ARG A 882 -66.70 37.82 -9.37
N SER A 883 -66.58 38.72 -10.34
CA SER A 883 -66.95 40.13 -10.21
C SER A 883 -67.41 40.73 -11.55
N ASP A 884 -68.43 41.60 -11.53
CA ASP A 884 -68.90 42.30 -12.72
C ASP A 884 -68.18 43.64 -12.92
N THR A 885 -67.93 44.01 -14.18
CA THR A 885 -67.36 45.31 -14.56
C THR A 885 -68.30 46.47 -14.22
N PRO A 886 -67.83 47.74 -14.23
CA PRO A 886 -68.73 48.85 -14.55
C PRO A 886 -69.47 48.61 -15.89
N ARG A 887 -70.55 49.35 -16.15
CA ARG A 887 -71.15 49.40 -17.49
C ARG A 887 -70.20 50.17 -18.42
N LEU A 888 -69.59 49.44 -19.34
CA LEU A 888 -68.62 49.95 -20.31
C LEU A 888 -69.35 50.45 -21.56
N PRO A 889 -69.04 51.65 -22.08
CA PRO A 889 -69.65 52.15 -23.32
C PRO A 889 -69.21 51.30 -24.51
N VAL A 890 -70.16 50.96 -25.39
CA VAL A 890 -69.90 50.22 -26.64
C VAL A 890 -70.35 51.06 -27.82
N SER A 891 -69.40 51.42 -28.67
CA SER A 891 -69.66 51.95 -30.01
C SER A 891 -70.04 50.78 -30.92
N TRP A 892 -71.29 50.73 -31.35
CA TRP A 892 -71.75 49.74 -32.34
C TRP A 892 -71.19 50.03 -33.72
N SER A 893 -71.20 49.01 -34.59
CA SER A 893 -70.91 49.13 -36.03
C SER A 893 -72.21 49.11 -36.84
N PRO A 894 -72.89 50.24 -37.12
CA PRO A 894 -74.23 50.22 -37.67
C PRO A 894 -74.23 49.72 -39.11
N GLY A 895 -74.90 48.59 -39.35
CA GLY A 895 -74.92 47.92 -40.65
C GLY A 895 -73.90 46.80 -40.83
N SER A 896 -73.11 46.44 -39.81
CA SER A 896 -72.35 45.18 -39.84
C SER A 896 -73.27 43.97 -39.58
N VAL A 897 -72.87 42.81 -40.11
CA VAL A 897 -73.57 41.53 -39.86
C VAL A 897 -73.59 41.21 -38.37
N GLY A 898 -72.49 41.48 -37.66
CA GLY A 898 -72.36 41.30 -36.22
C GLY A 898 -73.36 42.15 -35.41
N TYR A 899 -73.56 43.43 -35.76
CA TYR A 899 -74.56 44.27 -35.08
C TYR A 899 -75.99 43.82 -35.38
N GLU A 900 -76.28 43.37 -36.60
CA GLU A 900 -77.57 42.74 -36.90
C GLU A 900 -77.78 41.45 -36.12
N ALA A 901 -76.75 40.62 -35.92
CA ALA A 901 -76.84 39.37 -35.18
C ALA A 901 -77.19 39.62 -33.71
N VAL A 902 -76.52 40.57 -33.04
CA VAL A 902 -76.88 40.99 -31.67
C VAL A 902 -78.31 41.53 -31.60
N LYS A 903 -78.73 42.35 -32.58
CA LYS A 903 -80.11 42.86 -32.63
C LYS A 903 -81.16 41.75 -32.84
N LYS A 904 -80.83 40.70 -33.60
CA LYS A 904 -81.67 39.50 -33.78
C LYS A 904 -81.72 38.62 -32.53
N ALA A 905 -80.64 38.60 -31.74
CA ALA A 905 -80.53 37.87 -30.47
C ALA A 905 -81.15 38.59 -29.26
N LEU A 906 -81.85 39.72 -29.45
CA LEU A 906 -82.47 40.49 -28.36
C LEU A 906 -83.44 39.65 -27.52
N GLY A 907 -83.18 39.54 -26.21
CA GLY A 907 -83.93 38.69 -25.28
C GLY A 907 -83.39 37.26 -25.15
N GLY A 908 -82.38 36.88 -25.95
CA GLY A 908 -81.68 35.60 -25.88
C GLY A 908 -80.18 35.77 -25.59
N SER A 909 -79.39 34.80 -26.07
CA SER A 909 -77.93 34.79 -25.97
C SER A 909 -77.26 34.45 -27.30
N LEU A 910 -76.00 34.86 -27.45
CA LEU A 910 -75.19 34.67 -28.64
C LEU A 910 -73.71 34.53 -28.25
N LYS A 911 -72.96 33.62 -28.89
CA LYS A 911 -71.52 33.45 -28.64
C LYS A 911 -70.71 34.49 -29.42
N LEU A 912 -69.75 35.14 -28.77
CA LEU A 912 -68.86 36.15 -29.36
C LEU A 912 -67.38 35.76 -29.23
N GLN A 913 -66.56 36.25 -30.15
CA GLN A 913 -65.12 36.39 -29.95
C GLN A 913 -64.82 37.81 -29.47
N ALA A 914 -63.85 37.98 -28.58
CA ALA A 914 -63.34 39.27 -28.14
C ALA A 914 -61.81 39.33 -28.37
N LYS A 915 -61.33 40.45 -28.91
CA LYS A 915 -59.92 40.84 -28.88
C LYS A 915 -59.81 42.13 -28.07
N ALA A 916 -58.89 42.21 -27.12
CA ALA A 916 -58.69 43.40 -26.29
C ALA A 916 -57.21 43.68 -26.01
N GLU A 917 -56.87 44.96 -25.93
CA GLU A 917 -55.63 45.46 -25.34
C GLU A 917 -55.99 46.15 -24.01
N VAL A 918 -55.36 45.70 -22.93
CA VAL A 918 -55.77 46.02 -21.56
C VAL A 918 -54.57 46.44 -20.72
N GLY A 919 -54.61 47.64 -20.15
CA GLY A 919 -53.69 48.05 -19.11
C GLY A 919 -54.12 47.41 -17.79
N VAL A 920 -53.20 46.67 -17.18
CA VAL A 920 -53.42 45.89 -15.96
C VAL A 920 -52.52 46.44 -14.85
N ARG A 921 -53.04 46.49 -13.63
CA ARG A 921 -52.28 46.84 -12.42
C ARG A 921 -52.56 45.86 -11.28
N VAL A 922 -51.50 45.41 -10.62
CA VAL A 922 -51.54 44.60 -9.40
C VAL A 922 -50.63 45.27 -8.37
N GLY A 923 -51.19 45.76 -7.26
CA GLY A 923 -50.42 46.60 -6.31
C GLY A 923 -49.83 47.84 -7.00
N GLU A 924 -48.49 47.97 -6.97
CA GLU A 924 -47.74 48.99 -7.73
C GLU A 924 -47.49 48.59 -9.20
N TRP A 925 -47.42 47.29 -9.50
CA TRP A 925 -47.00 46.73 -10.79
C TRP A 925 -47.99 47.06 -11.90
N ARG A 926 -47.49 47.43 -13.08
CA ARG A 926 -48.31 47.81 -14.23
C ARG A 926 -47.74 47.25 -15.52
N GLU A 927 -48.59 46.64 -16.33
CA GLU A 927 -48.24 46.27 -17.70
C GLU A 927 -49.45 46.34 -18.63
N TRP A 928 -49.20 46.48 -19.93
CA TRP A 928 -50.22 46.31 -20.97
C TRP A 928 -50.17 44.89 -21.51
N VAL A 929 -51.30 44.18 -21.54
CA VAL A 929 -51.42 42.83 -22.11
C VAL A 929 -52.49 42.81 -23.19
N TRP A 930 -52.37 41.89 -24.14
CA TRP A 930 -53.46 41.56 -25.06
C TRP A 930 -54.25 40.35 -24.56
N PHE A 931 -55.52 40.27 -24.95
CA PHE A 931 -56.41 39.16 -24.62
C PHE A 931 -57.22 38.75 -25.84
N VAL A 932 -57.31 37.44 -26.10
CA VAL A 932 -58.20 36.85 -27.09
C VAL A 932 -59.06 35.77 -26.42
N GLY A 933 -60.38 35.95 -26.44
CA GLY A 933 -61.35 34.95 -25.98
C GLY A 933 -62.32 34.59 -27.11
N ARG A 934 -62.64 33.31 -27.27
CA ARG A 934 -63.64 32.79 -28.22
C ARG A 934 -64.87 32.28 -27.44
N GLY A 935 -65.98 32.03 -28.13
CA GLY A 935 -67.15 31.35 -27.54
C GLY A 935 -67.90 32.08 -26.42
N ILE A 936 -67.53 33.31 -26.06
CA ILE A 936 -68.01 34.05 -24.88
C ILE A 936 -69.53 34.25 -24.98
N GLY A 937 -70.28 33.77 -24.00
CA GLY A 937 -71.73 33.89 -23.96
C GLY A 937 -72.20 35.30 -23.62
N ALA A 938 -72.78 36.00 -24.60
CA ALA A 938 -73.38 37.32 -24.44
C ALA A 938 -74.92 37.22 -24.37
N LYS A 939 -75.52 37.54 -23.20
CA LYS A 939 -76.98 37.72 -23.05
C LYS A 939 -77.35 39.12 -23.56
N VAL A 940 -78.31 39.25 -24.50
CA VAL A 940 -78.67 40.55 -25.10
C VAL A 940 -79.96 41.10 -24.49
N ARG A 941 -79.88 42.30 -23.93
CA ARG A 941 -80.95 43.03 -23.25
C ARG A 941 -81.19 44.39 -23.92
N LEU A 942 -82.34 44.98 -23.60
CA LEU A 942 -82.64 46.39 -23.89
C LEU A 942 -81.72 47.29 -23.03
#